data_AF-A0A921MLS8-F1
#
_entry.id   AF-A0A921MLS8-F1
#
_cell.length_a   1.000
_cell.length_b   1.000
_cell.length_c   1.000
_cell.angle_alpha   90.00
_cell.angle_beta   90.00
_cell.angle_gamma   90.00
#
_symmetry.space_group_name_H-M   'P 1'
#
loop_
_entity.id
_entity.type
_entity.pdbx_description
1 polymer ?
#
loop_
_entity_poly.entity_id
_entity_poly.type
_entity_poly.pdbx_seq_one_letter_code
_entity_poly.pdbx_strand_id
1 'polypeptide(L)'
;MNKRDYIREVEALHTPDHLRRRITSLPGRRTARSFRWGRLLSLAACLVLAAALAAALPALLRGLHPGGEILTPPVSTSSGDTIPDGELAELLAAEFPDGQPGDTWELLCSLPGEGRTLGVLRYAASSHAGGLGNLILGIFDNRTREPAEPVTIINGDAGAVHTWEDAAALQWYLLCTNFTTYQGREESCTAALFVFGGSALSAVTELSEAALGAEGLPQGAETMFRADTAFWEDHKGVINGAGLDLYERSPDWDASQGNGGGQWTYLCYLPLGTEAQAPVSDEKDPAQTAPTTGFDWYNPPVLPLIADGDSSGLKVWRKLTFDFTDDLFNAQGFEGYTPTPRVTDRYVVQNTGSTEQYFLLWYPQASNLTASSNLPSITIDGEPLELDPGIVPLVGGALFPGTSDSWSGTFTAWEDYRDAMDSGDALAGAKAMPQITLREEPAAVYDIVPQENYEAVRDSLDDPWAASMAVDCTLSDPDAQVFVYGMEGYQPLSEDGLSRRYSFSLNDNASGLHRIIVVGGTLEVGPVTAYTDGSCTSAVPQLTGRVDYTAPGTLEDGLLGNALYDCVKDFYYQPDGSLLYTEGTLNRTLCDLILNYVSGRDLSAVAGGMFRGVFDGEYDSAFTRVEDLLYNVSGMLRFFFWPCEVTIPAGGHVVIEAAQYVSPSCAQAEDEDGYLVTGAPYGFDFAPALADSPPLASLEVEVIHNGGLTLAGSSFDLTFDGYGAVSYPDPGAERHFFSVRTDG
;
A
#
# COMPACT_ATOMS: atom_id res chain seq x y z
N MET A 1 10.17 44.69 14.32
CA MET A 1 10.17 44.59 15.79
C MET A 1 10.96 43.35 16.17
N ASN A 2 11.99 43.43 17.02
CA ASN A 2 12.81 42.23 17.30
C ASN A 2 12.11 41.32 18.34
N LYS A 3 12.49 40.04 18.39
CA LYS A 3 11.88 39.02 19.27
C LYS A 3 11.84 39.43 20.76
N ARG A 4 12.77 40.26 21.24
CA ARG A 4 12.76 40.78 22.62
C ARG A 4 11.75 41.90 22.82
N ASP A 5 11.47 42.69 21.80
CA ASP A 5 10.47 43.76 21.87
C ASP A 5 9.05 43.18 21.86
N TYR A 6 8.81 42.13 21.04
CA TYR A 6 7.56 41.37 21.01
C TYR A 6 7.27 40.66 22.34
N ILE A 7 8.26 39.95 22.91
CA ILE A 7 8.08 39.27 24.20
C ILE A 7 7.80 40.28 25.32
N ARG A 8 8.43 41.46 25.28
CA ARG A 8 8.22 42.51 26.29
C ARG A 8 6.85 43.19 26.18
N GLU A 9 6.30 43.33 24.98
CA GLU A 9 4.92 43.80 24.78
C GLU A 9 3.88 42.73 25.16
N VAL A 10 4.16 41.45 24.87
CA VAL A 10 3.30 40.32 25.26
C VAL A 10 3.28 40.13 26.78
N GLU A 11 4.43 40.25 27.46
CA GLU A 11 4.51 40.21 28.94
C GLU A 11 3.80 41.40 29.61
N ALA A 12 3.72 42.56 28.93
CA ALA A 12 3.03 43.74 29.43
C ALA A 12 1.48 43.61 29.38
N LEU A 13 0.94 42.72 28.54
CA LEU A 13 -0.49 42.64 28.26
C LEU A 13 -1.28 41.62 29.12
N HIS A 14 -0.65 40.64 29.79
CA HIS A 14 -1.42 39.53 30.38
C HIS A 14 -0.98 39.00 31.76
N THR A 15 -0.39 39.81 32.64
CA THR A 15 -0.07 39.30 34.00
C THR A 15 -0.92 39.95 35.11
N PRO A 16 -1.80 39.18 35.80
CA PRO A 16 -2.63 39.66 36.91
C PRO A 16 -1.81 40.15 38.12
N ASP A 17 -2.29 41.21 38.78
CA ASP A 17 -1.58 41.97 39.84
C ASP A 17 -1.10 41.15 41.05
N HIS A 18 -1.67 39.97 41.30
CA HIS A 18 -1.29 39.12 42.42
C HIS A 18 0.08 38.43 42.18
N LEU A 19 0.43 38.12 40.93
CA LEU A 19 1.74 37.57 40.56
C LEU A 19 2.85 38.63 40.65
N ARG A 20 2.53 39.88 40.32
CA ARG A 20 3.45 41.02 40.38
C ARG A 20 3.95 41.27 41.82
N ARG A 21 3.06 41.17 42.82
CA ARG A 21 3.42 41.31 44.25
C ARG A 21 4.34 40.21 44.77
N ARG A 22 4.19 38.99 44.24
CA ARG A 22 4.93 37.79 44.68
C ARG A 22 6.37 37.77 44.14
N ILE A 23 6.61 38.38 42.98
CA ILE A 23 7.93 38.53 42.38
C ILE A 23 8.73 39.67 43.05
N THR A 24 8.06 40.78 43.41
CA THR A 24 8.72 41.90 44.12
C THR A 24 9.13 41.59 45.56
N SER A 25 8.63 40.51 46.17
CA SER A 25 8.99 40.10 47.53
C SER A 25 10.25 39.21 47.64
N LEU A 26 10.90 38.89 46.52
CA LEU A 26 12.12 38.06 46.52
C LEU A 26 13.38 38.91 46.81
N PRO A 27 14.21 38.58 47.83
CA PRO A 27 15.40 39.37 48.15
C PRO A 27 16.50 39.18 47.12
N GLY A 28 16.96 40.28 46.52
CA GLY A 28 18.05 40.28 45.53
C GLY A 28 19.43 40.08 46.15
N ARG A 29 20.23 39.16 45.59
CA ARG A 29 21.69 39.12 45.77
C ARG A 29 22.36 39.65 44.50
N ARG A 30 23.03 40.81 44.64
CA ARG A 30 24.04 41.30 43.69
C ARG A 30 25.37 40.61 43.99
N THR A 31 26.04 40.08 42.98
CA THR A 31 27.49 39.83 42.99
C THR A 31 28.13 40.22 41.66
N ALA A 32 29.37 40.69 41.76
CA ALA A 32 30.08 41.56 40.83
C ALA A 32 30.63 40.88 39.57
N ARG A 33 30.83 41.67 38.52
CA ARG A 33 31.46 41.29 37.24
C ARG A 33 32.91 40.83 37.45
N SER A 34 33.23 39.59 37.07
CA SER A 34 34.60 39.12 36.88
C SER A 34 34.98 39.13 35.39
N PHE A 35 36.14 39.70 35.11
CA PHE A 35 36.74 39.87 33.78
C PHE A 35 37.31 38.51 33.32
N ARG A 36 36.74 37.91 32.26
CA ARG A 36 37.07 36.53 31.83
C ARG A 36 38.14 36.50 30.74
N TRP A 37 39.32 36.00 31.11
CA TRP A 37 40.50 35.73 30.26
C TRP A 37 40.30 34.66 29.15
N GLY A 38 39.19 33.90 29.18
CA GLY A 38 38.98 32.75 28.28
C GLY A 38 38.90 33.10 26.79
N ARG A 39 38.36 34.28 26.43
CA ARG A 39 38.23 34.67 25.02
C ARG A 39 39.56 35.01 24.35
N LEU A 40 40.56 35.47 25.11
CA LEU A 40 41.90 35.76 24.59
C LEU A 40 42.72 34.49 24.38
N LEU A 41 42.52 33.47 25.23
CA LEU A 41 43.19 32.17 25.09
C LEU A 41 42.66 31.36 23.90
N SER A 42 41.35 31.39 23.63
CA SER A 42 40.78 30.74 22.44
C SER A 42 41.25 31.40 21.13
N LEU A 43 41.42 32.72 21.12
CA LEU A 43 41.92 33.46 19.96
C LEU A 43 43.40 33.18 19.69
N ALA A 44 44.21 33.03 20.76
CA ALA A 44 45.60 32.62 20.65
C ALA A 44 45.73 31.17 20.11
N ALA A 45 44.87 30.25 20.56
CA ALA A 45 44.86 28.87 20.06
C ALA A 45 44.51 28.78 18.56
N CYS A 46 43.53 29.58 18.10
CA CYS A 46 43.16 29.63 16.68
C CYS A 46 44.29 30.20 15.80
N LEU A 47 45.04 31.19 16.29
CA LEU A 47 46.18 31.76 15.57
C LEU A 47 47.36 30.79 15.46
N VAL A 48 47.59 29.95 16.47
CA VAL A 48 48.62 28.89 16.42
C VAL A 48 48.24 27.80 15.41
N LEU A 49 46.97 27.39 15.37
CA LEU A 49 46.46 26.42 14.39
C LEU A 49 46.55 26.96 12.96
N ALA A 50 46.21 28.23 12.73
CA ALA A 50 46.32 28.85 11.41
C ALA A 50 47.79 28.97 10.95
N ALA A 51 48.71 29.29 11.86
CA ALA A 51 50.14 29.34 11.55
C ALA A 51 50.74 27.95 11.28
N ALA A 52 50.29 26.91 11.99
CA ALA A 52 50.70 25.52 11.76
C ALA A 52 50.20 25.01 10.39
N LEU A 53 48.96 25.34 10.02
CA LEU A 53 48.39 24.98 8.71
C LEU A 53 49.14 25.68 7.56
N ALA A 54 49.47 26.97 7.72
CA ALA A 54 50.23 27.73 6.74
C ALA A 54 51.68 27.24 6.57
N ALA A 55 52.29 26.72 7.64
CA ALA A 55 53.63 26.13 7.60
C ALA A 55 53.66 24.71 6.98
N ALA A 56 52.55 23.96 7.08
CA ALA A 56 52.41 22.61 6.50
C ALA A 56 51.97 22.61 5.03
N LEU A 57 51.35 23.71 4.56
CA LEU A 57 50.84 23.86 3.19
C LEU A 57 51.90 23.61 2.08
N PRO A 58 53.17 24.03 2.21
CA PRO A 58 54.20 23.76 1.19
C PRO A 58 54.63 22.28 1.12
N ALA A 59 54.44 21.50 2.19
CA ALA A 59 54.72 20.06 2.20
C ALA A 59 53.55 19.27 1.60
N LEU A 60 52.31 19.69 1.87
CA LEU A 60 51.09 19.15 1.24
C LEU A 60 51.03 19.45 -0.25
N LEU A 61 51.42 20.65 -0.67
CA LEU A 61 51.44 21.05 -2.09
C LEU A 61 52.59 20.39 -2.89
N ARG A 62 53.66 19.93 -2.22
CA ARG A 62 54.71 19.11 -2.87
C ARG A 62 54.26 17.69 -3.21
N GLY A 63 53.17 17.19 -2.60
CA GLY A 63 52.51 15.95 -2.99
C GLY A 63 51.59 16.07 -4.21
N LEU A 64 51.31 17.31 -4.66
CA LEU A 64 50.30 17.62 -5.69
C LEU A 64 50.91 18.09 -7.04
N HIS A 65 52.21 17.92 -7.25
CA HIS A 65 52.84 18.11 -8.57
C HIS A 65 53.07 16.76 -9.27
N PRO A 66 52.21 16.33 -10.20
CA PRO A 66 52.55 15.29 -11.15
C PRO A 66 53.48 15.90 -12.21
N GLY A 67 54.77 15.94 -11.90
CA GLY A 67 55.85 16.22 -12.83
C GLY A 67 56.49 14.93 -13.33
N GLY A 68 55.67 13.99 -13.81
CA GLY A 68 56.08 12.77 -14.47
C GLY A 68 55.28 12.62 -15.74
N GLU A 69 55.93 12.23 -16.84
CA GLU A 69 55.31 12.02 -18.14
C GLU A 69 53.99 11.25 -18.00
N ILE A 70 52.98 11.72 -18.74
CA ILE A 70 51.74 10.97 -18.99
C ILE A 70 52.16 9.70 -19.74
N LEU A 71 52.55 8.68 -18.99
CA LEU A 71 52.21 7.32 -19.36
C LEU A 71 50.71 7.28 -19.12
N THR A 72 49.95 7.51 -20.18
CA THR A 72 48.63 6.91 -20.30
C THR A 72 48.75 5.51 -19.70
N PRO A 73 48.05 5.15 -18.61
CA PRO A 73 47.79 3.74 -18.42
C PRO A 73 47.20 3.27 -19.76
N PRO A 74 47.61 2.11 -20.31
CA PRO A 74 46.89 1.61 -21.46
C PRO A 74 45.44 1.60 -21.02
N VAL A 75 44.63 2.47 -21.63
CA VAL A 75 43.24 2.12 -21.86
C VAL A 75 43.41 0.81 -22.61
N SER A 76 43.25 -0.31 -21.90
CA SER A 76 43.08 -1.58 -22.56
C SER A 76 41.70 -1.50 -23.17
N THR A 77 41.60 -0.77 -24.28
CA THR A 77 40.76 -1.17 -25.38
C THR A 77 41.35 -2.47 -25.93
N SER A 78 41.30 -3.55 -25.16
CA SER A 78 41.24 -4.90 -25.70
C SER A 78 39.78 -5.22 -25.90
N SER A 79 39.13 -4.45 -26.78
CA SER A 79 38.05 -5.00 -27.59
C SER A 79 38.65 -6.20 -28.32
N GLY A 80 38.36 -7.43 -27.90
CA GLY A 80 38.86 -8.57 -28.66
C GLY A 80 38.52 -9.98 -28.19
N ASP A 81 38.49 -10.30 -26.89
CA ASP A 81 38.27 -11.68 -26.44
C ASP A 81 37.61 -11.69 -25.06
N THR A 82 36.31 -11.45 -24.95
CA THR A 82 35.52 -11.96 -23.81
C THR A 82 34.92 -13.29 -24.24
N ILE A 83 34.67 -14.20 -23.29
CA ILE A 83 33.97 -15.45 -23.61
C ILE A 83 32.50 -15.08 -23.86
N PRO A 84 31.92 -15.41 -25.03
CA PRO A 84 30.49 -15.19 -25.27
C PRO A 84 29.65 -15.95 -24.25
N ASP A 85 28.54 -15.38 -23.81
CA ASP A 85 27.71 -15.92 -22.72
C ASP A 85 27.27 -17.37 -22.95
N GLY A 86 26.90 -17.74 -24.18
CA GLY A 86 26.56 -19.13 -24.52
C GLY A 86 27.73 -20.10 -24.36
N GLU A 87 28.94 -19.68 -24.73
CA GLU A 87 30.16 -20.48 -24.54
C GLU A 87 30.57 -20.53 -23.05
N LEU A 88 30.44 -19.42 -22.33
CA LEU A 88 30.72 -19.35 -20.89
C LEU A 88 29.78 -20.26 -20.10
N ALA A 89 28.51 -20.30 -20.48
CA ALA A 89 27.51 -21.18 -19.87
C ALA A 89 27.86 -22.66 -20.07
N GLU A 90 28.27 -23.04 -21.29
CA GLU A 90 28.73 -24.41 -21.58
C GLU A 90 30.00 -24.78 -20.79
N LEU A 91 30.96 -23.87 -20.68
CA LEU A 91 32.18 -24.07 -19.89
C LEU A 91 31.88 -24.26 -18.41
N LEU A 92 31.01 -23.43 -17.82
CA LEU A 92 30.57 -23.57 -16.43
C LEU A 92 29.79 -24.86 -16.20
N ALA A 93 28.89 -25.22 -17.11
CA ALA A 93 28.08 -26.44 -17.03
C ALA A 93 28.95 -27.70 -17.07
N ALA A 94 30.05 -27.67 -17.84
CA ALA A 94 30.99 -28.78 -17.95
C ALA A 94 31.79 -29.04 -16.66
N GLU A 95 31.87 -28.07 -15.76
CA GLU A 95 32.54 -28.21 -14.46
C GLU A 95 31.65 -28.87 -13.39
N PHE A 96 30.37 -29.12 -13.70
CA PHE A 96 29.50 -29.87 -12.80
C PHE A 96 29.88 -31.37 -12.77
N PRO A 97 30.19 -31.95 -11.59
CA PRO A 97 30.83 -33.27 -11.51
C PRO A 97 29.97 -34.45 -11.98
N ASP A 98 28.64 -34.32 -12.00
CA ASP A 98 27.70 -35.43 -12.24
C ASP A 98 26.70 -35.18 -13.38
N GLY A 99 27.04 -34.33 -14.36
CA GLY A 99 26.14 -33.93 -15.44
C GLY A 99 25.56 -35.09 -16.25
N GLN A 100 24.25 -35.04 -16.53
CA GLN A 100 23.47 -36.04 -17.26
C GLN A 100 22.83 -35.47 -18.53
N PRO A 101 22.50 -36.32 -19.52
CA PRO A 101 21.66 -35.91 -20.64
C PRO A 101 20.27 -35.47 -20.15
N GLY A 102 19.91 -34.21 -20.40
CA GLY A 102 18.64 -33.63 -19.98
C GLY A 102 18.76 -32.56 -18.90
N ASP A 103 19.95 -32.37 -18.33
CA ASP A 103 20.23 -31.28 -17.39
C ASP A 103 20.09 -29.92 -18.10
N THR A 104 19.61 -28.93 -17.36
CA THR A 104 19.39 -27.56 -17.86
C THR A 104 20.19 -26.58 -17.03
N TRP A 105 20.58 -25.46 -17.61
CA TRP A 105 21.33 -24.43 -16.90
C TRP A 105 21.07 -23.04 -17.46
N GLU A 106 21.35 -22.04 -16.65
CA GLU A 106 21.16 -20.62 -16.95
C GLU A 106 22.35 -19.82 -16.44
N LEU A 107 22.87 -18.93 -17.29
CA LEU A 107 23.93 -18.00 -16.90
C LEU A 107 23.30 -16.79 -16.21
N LEU A 108 23.62 -16.59 -14.93
CA LEU A 108 23.11 -15.50 -14.11
C LEU A 108 24.00 -14.25 -14.14
N CYS A 109 25.29 -14.41 -14.42
CA CYS A 109 26.26 -13.32 -14.40
C CYS A 109 27.42 -13.60 -15.35
N SER A 110 27.89 -12.56 -16.05
CA SER A 110 29.03 -12.55 -16.95
C SER A 110 29.79 -11.24 -16.77
N LEU A 111 30.95 -11.29 -16.12
CA LEU A 111 31.76 -10.10 -15.81
C LEU A 111 33.13 -10.19 -16.49
N PRO A 112 33.45 -9.25 -17.41
CA PRO A 112 34.75 -9.23 -18.05
C PRO A 112 35.84 -8.74 -17.09
N GLY A 113 37.04 -9.28 -17.27
CA GLY A 113 38.21 -8.93 -16.48
C GLY A 113 39.48 -8.86 -17.33
N GLU A 114 40.64 -8.89 -16.66
CA GLU A 114 41.97 -8.77 -17.29
C GLU A 114 42.33 -10.05 -18.08
N GLY A 115 41.79 -10.18 -19.30
CA GLY A 115 41.97 -11.38 -20.13
C GLY A 115 41.25 -12.63 -19.57
N ARG A 116 40.35 -12.42 -18.61
CA ARG A 116 39.53 -13.45 -17.97
C ARG A 116 38.06 -13.04 -18.00
N THR A 117 37.16 -14.01 -17.83
CA THR A 117 35.72 -13.75 -17.67
C THR A 117 35.25 -14.52 -16.43
N LEU A 118 34.63 -13.81 -15.49
CA LEU A 118 33.90 -14.42 -14.38
C LEU A 118 32.49 -14.76 -14.87
N GLY A 119 32.01 -15.94 -14.54
CA GLY A 119 30.61 -16.30 -14.73
C GLY A 119 30.01 -17.00 -13.54
N VAL A 120 28.68 -16.85 -13.41
CA VAL A 120 27.87 -17.54 -12.40
C VAL A 120 26.74 -18.26 -13.13
N LEU A 121 26.65 -19.57 -12.95
CA LEU A 121 25.66 -20.44 -13.60
C LEU A 121 24.74 -21.07 -12.55
N ARG A 122 23.42 -21.02 -12.80
CA ARG A 122 22.44 -21.86 -12.11
C ARG A 122 22.28 -23.17 -12.88
N TYR A 123 22.62 -24.28 -12.26
CA TYR A 123 22.59 -25.62 -12.88
C TYR A 123 21.47 -26.46 -12.28
N ALA A 124 20.65 -27.10 -13.10
CA ALA A 124 19.55 -27.97 -12.69
C ALA A 124 19.69 -29.38 -13.27
N ALA A 125 19.89 -30.37 -12.40
CA ALA A 125 20.06 -31.77 -12.77
C ALA A 125 18.72 -32.50 -13.00
N SER A 126 18.60 -33.22 -14.11
CA SER A 126 17.38 -33.87 -14.60
C SER A 126 16.95 -35.12 -13.81
N SER A 127 17.85 -35.78 -13.09
CA SER A 127 17.60 -37.08 -12.44
C SER A 127 17.19 -37.01 -10.96
N HIS A 128 17.07 -35.81 -10.37
CA HIS A 128 16.80 -35.65 -8.94
C HIS A 128 15.53 -34.85 -8.66
N ALA A 129 14.54 -35.47 -8.00
CA ALA A 129 13.29 -34.84 -7.56
C ALA A 129 13.44 -34.00 -6.26
N GLY A 130 14.65 -33.51 -5.98
CA GLY A 130 14.95 -32.64 -4.86
C GLY A 130 16.45 -32.36 -4.81
N GLY A 131 16.85 -31.09 -4.90
CA GLY A 131 18.03 -30.64 -4.19
C GLY A 131 19.33 -30.41 -4.96
N LEU A 132 19.38 -30.06 -6.25
CA LEU A 132 20.65 -29.71 -6.90
C LEU A 132 20.57 -28.59 -7.98
N GLY A 133 19.66 -27.63 -7.80
CA GLY A 133 19.75 -26.29 -8.39
C GLY A 133 20.98 -25.51 -7.86
N ASN A 134 22.16 -25.79 -8.38
CA ASN A 134 23.43 -25.30 -7.82
C ASN A 134 23.90 -23.99 -8.46
N LEU A 135 24.58 -23.14 -7.69
CA LEU A 135 25.33 -22.01 -8.24
C LEU A 135 26.77 -22.43 -8.50
N ILE A 136 27.22 -22.34 -9.75
CA ILE A 136 28.60 -22.60 -10.17
C ILE A 136 29.24 -21.25 -10.51
N LEU A 137 30.25 -20.85 -9.74
CA LEU A 137 31.02 -19.63 -9.95
C LEU A 137 32.39 -20.01 -10.49
N GLY A 138 32.79 -19.44 -11.63
CA GLY A 138 34.06 -19.77 -12.25
C GLY A 138 34.68 -18.58 -12.98
N ILE A 139 36.01 -18.49 -12.91
CA ILE A 139 36.78 -17.54 -13.72
C ILE A 139 37.49 -18.33 -14.80
N PHE A 140 37.29 -17.96 -16.06
CA PHE A 140 37.91 -18.61 -17.21
C PHE A 140 38.90 -17.69 -17.90
N ASP A 141 40.02 -18.24 -18.36
CA ASP A 141 40.96 -17.52 -19.21
C ASP A 141 40.37 -17.36 -20.62
N ASN A 142 40.29 -16.12 -21.10
CA ASN A 142 39.60 -15.83 -22.36
C ASN A 142 40.32 -16.44 -23.56
N ARG A 143 41.59 -16.82 -23.46
CA ARG A 143 42.33 -17.42 -24.56
C ARG A 143 42.34 -18.94 -24.51
N THR A 144 42.54 -19.54 -23.33
CA THR A 144 42.61 -21.01 -23.21
C THR A 144 41.25 -21.65 -22.99
N ARG A 145 40.24 -20.88 -22.56
CA ARG A 145 38.92 -21.37 -22.13
C ARG A 145 39.00 -22.35 -20.95
N GLU A 146 40.14 -22.41 -20.28
CA GLU A 146 40.32 -23.24 -19.08
C GLU A 146 40.00 -22.41 -17.82
N PRO A 147 39.46 -23.03 -16.76
CA PRO A 147 39.24 -22.37 -15.49
C PRO A 147 40.57 -21.91 -14.88
N ALA A 148 40.64 -20.63 -14.49
CA ALA A 148 41.81 -20.02 -13.87
C ALA A 148 42.07 -20.55 -12.45
N GLU A 149 41.02 -21.03 -11.79
CA GLU A 149 40.99 -21.69 -10.48
C GLU A 149 39.81 -22.66 -10.42
N PRO A 150 39.80 -23.64 -9.50
CA PRO A 150 38.65 -24.54 -9.34
C PRO A 150 37.36 -23.75 -9.15
N VAL A 151 36.30 -24.15 -9.86
CA VAL A 151 35.00 -23.50 -9.71
C VAL A 151 34.46 -23.66 -8.28
N THR A 152 33.75 -22.64 -7.82
CA THR A 152 33.06 -22.68 -6.53
C THR A 152 31.62 -23.12 -6.76
N ILE A 153 31.19 -24.18 -6.07
CA ILE A 153 29.82 -24.69 -6.15
C ILE A 153 29.10 -24.40 -4.83
N ILE A 154 28.00 -23.65 -4.89
CA ILE A 154 27.10 -23.41 -3.75
C ILE A 154 25.85 -24.26 -3.96
N ASN A 155 25.67 -25.25 -3.08
CA ASN A 155 24.60 -26.24 -3.21
C ASN A 155 23.23 -25.67 -2.81
N GLY A 156 22.17 -26.17 -3.45
CA GLY A 156 20.78 -25.87 -3.12
C GLY A 156 19.85 -26.07 -4.32
N ASP A 157 18.70 -25.39 -4.31
CA ASP A 157 17.67 -25.41 -5.35
C ASP A 157 17.31 -24.01 -5.85
N ALA A 158 17.42 -23.00 -5.00
CA ALA A 158 16.98 -21.62 -5.22
C ALA A 158 18.16 -20.65 -5.22
N GLY A 159 19.15 -20.92 -6.08
CA GLY A 159 20.33 -20.08 -6.23
C GLY A 159 20.00 -18.71 -6.79
N ALA A 160 20.41 -17.65 -6.08
CA ALA A 160 20.33 -16.26 -6.52
C ALA A 160 21.70 -15.57 -6.38
N VAL A 161 21.96 -14.59 -7.25
CA VAL A 161 23.18 -13.78 -7.23
C VAL A 161 22.84 -12.30 -7.46
N HIS A 162 23.55 -11.41 -6.77
CA HIS A 162 23.53 -9.97 -7.04
C HIS A 162 24.95 -9.43 -7.06
N THR A 163 25.20 -8.49 -7.96
CA THR A 163 26.54 -7.93 -8.16
C THR A 163 26.50 -6.41 -8.12
N TRP A 164 27.51 -5.80 -7.50
CA TRP A 164 27.70 -4.34 -7.53
C TRP A 164 29.18 -3.99 -7.64
N GLU A 165 29.46 -2.79 -8.15
CA GLU A 165 30.82 -2.27 -8.24
C GLU A 165 31.11 -1.33 -7.06
N ASP A 166 32.27 -1.48 -6.43
CA ASP A 166 32.86 -0.43 -5.59
C ASP A 166 33.83 0.38 -6.46
N ALA A 167 33.33 1.52 -6.95
CA ALA A 167 34.10 2.41 -7.82
C ALA A 167 35.34 3.02 -7.13
N ALA A 168 35.37 3.07 -5.79
CA ALA A 168 36.54 3.56 -5.04
C ALA A 168 37.62 2.47 -4.93
N ALA A 169 37.21 1.20 -4.80
CA ALA A 169 38.11 0.06 -4.72
C ALA A 169 38.47 -0.54 -6.10
N LEU A 170 37.74 -0.19 -7.17
CA LEU A 170 37.82 -0.79 -8.50
C LEU A 170 37.62 -2.32 -8.45
N GLN A 171 36.62 -2.76 -7.67
CA GLN A 171 36.33 -4.17 -7.44
C GLN A 171 34.83 -4.45 -7.60
N TRP A 172 34.51 -5.64 -8.09
CA TRP A 172 33.15 -6.15 -8.16
C TRP A 172 32.86 -7.00 -6.94
N TYR A 173 31.71 -6.81 -6.33
CA TYR A 173 31.19 -7.67 -5.29
C TYR A 173 30.12 -8.60 -5.86
N LEU A 174 30.08 -9.84 -5.37
CA LEU A 174 29.11 -10.85 -5.76
C LEU A 174 28.52 -11.47 -4.50
N LEU A 175 27.26 -11.16 -4.23
CA LEU A 175 26.48 -11.78 -3.16
C LEU A 175 25.67 -12.93 -3.73
N CYS A 176 25.78 -14.11 -3.13
CA CYS A 176 25.06 -15.30 -3.53
C CYS A 176 24.25 -15.83 -2.35
N THR A 177 23.04 -16.30 -2.61
CA THR A 177 22.22 -17.07 -1.65
C THR A 177 21.73 -18.35 -2.31
N ASN A 178 21.63 -19.43 -1.54
CA ASN A 178 20.99 -20.66 -2.00
C ASN A 178 20.34 -21.39 -0.81
N PHE A 179 19.31 -22.19 -1.08
CA PHE A 179 18.68 -23.08 -0.11
C PHE A 179 18.05 -24.27 -0.85
N THR A 180 17.89 -25.39 -0.14
CA THR A 180 17.25 -26.62 -0.66
C THR A 180 15.78 -26.62 -0.31
N THR A 181 14.91 -27.04 -1.23
CA THR A 181 13.48 -27.22 -0.97
C THR A 181 13.13 -28.71 -1.04
N TYR A 182 12.76 -29.28 0.10
CA TYR A 182 12.38 -30.68 0.20
C TYR A 182 11.00 -30.82 0.83
N GLN A 183 10.03 -31.37 0.07
CA GLN A 183 8.64 -31.58 0.52
C GLN A 183 7.97 -30.30 1.06
N GLY A 184 8.25 -29.15 0.44
CA GLY A 184 7.71 -27.85 0.86
C GLY A 184 8.44 -27.20 2.04
N ARG A 185 9.50 -27.83 2.56
CA ARG A 185 10.37 -27.26 3.59
C ARG A 185 11.63 -26.68 2.96
N GLU A 186 11.95 -25.44 3.30
CA GLU A 186 13.23 -24.83 2.93
C GLU A 186 14.30 -25.17 3.98
N GLU A 187 15.44 -25.73 3.58
CA GLU A 187 16.53 -26.13 4.46
C GLU A 187 17.89 -25.85 3.84
N SER A 188 18.95 -26.08 4.61
CA SER A 188 20.33 -25.93 4.14
C SER A 188 20.56 -24.58 3.45
N CYS A 189 20.06 -23.52 4.08
CA CYS A 189 20.27 -22.15 3.62
C CYS A 189 21.77 -21.84 3.63
N THR A 190 22.22 -20.96 2.74
CA THR A 190 23.60 -20.48 2.68
C THR A 190 23.63 -19.13 2.00
N ALA A 191 24.50 -18.24 2.46
CA ALA A 191 24.91 -17.08 1.69
C ALA A 191 26.45 -17.00 1.61
N ALA A 192 26.95 -16.44 0.52
CA ALA A 192 28.38 -16.21 0.29
C ALA A 192 28.58 -14.85 -0.37
N LEU A 193 29.61 -14.12 0.06
CA LEU A 193 30.00 -12.85 -0.53
C LEU A 193 31.41 -12.98 -1.10
N PHE A 194 31.59 -12.58 -2.36
CA PHE A 194 32.87 -12.61 -3.05
C PHE A 194 33.26 -11.23 -3.56
N VAL A 195 34.56 -11.03 -3.74
CA VAL A 195 35.16 -9.88 -4.43
C VAL A 195 35.89 -10.38 -5.66
N PHE A 196 35.58 -9.79 -6.81
CA PHE A 196 36.25 -10.00 -8.07
C PHE A 196 37.07 -8.77 -8.45
N GLY A 197 38.40 -8.92 -8.43
CA GLY A 197 39.36 -7.86 -8.77
C GLY A 197 39.76 -7.84 -10.25
N GLY A 198 38.94 -8.38 -11.15
CA GLY A 198 39.23 -8.46 -12.60
C GLY A 198 40.08 -9.67 -13.01
N SER A 199 40.85 -10.30 -12.11
CA SER A 199 41.61 -11.51 -12.43
C SER A 199 41.36 -12.70 -11.52
N ALA A 200 40.85 -12.48 -10.29
CA ALA A 200 40.69 -13.51 -9.27
C ALA A 200 39.46 -13.24 -8.42
N LEU A 201 38.84 -14.30 -7.90
CA LEU A 201 37.72 -14.26 -6.97
C LEU A 201 38.24 -14.46 -5.54
N SER A 202 37.73 -13.73 -4.56
CA SER A 202 38.11 -13.87 -3.15
C SER A 202 36.87 -13.83 -2.26
N ALA A 203 36.71 -14.82 -1.38
CA ALA A 203 35.60 -14.86 -0.44
C ALA A 203 35.79 -13.81 0.67
N VAL A 204 34.73 -13.07 0.99
CA VAL A 204 34.65 -12.19 2.15
C VAL A 204 34.22 -13.03 3.34
N THR A 205 35.01 -13.02 4.41
CA THR A 205 34.76 -13.86 5.61
C THR A 205 34.45 -13.05 6.87
N GLU A 206 34.56 -11.72 6.79
CA GLU A 206 34.31 -10.79 7.88
C GLU A 206 33.37 -9.68 7.39
N LEU A 207 32.39 -9.32 8.23
CA LEU A 207 31.46 -8.24 7.97
C LEU A 207 32.14 -6.87 8.12
N SER A 208 31.68 -5.88 7.34
CA SER A 208 32.10 -4.49 7.50
C SER A 208 31.61 -3.91 8.83
N GLU A 209 32.23 -2.82 9.30
CA GLU A 209 31.74 -2.12 10.51
C GLU A 209 30.27 -1.64 10.37
N ALA A 210 29.86 -1.30 9.14
CA ALA A 210 28.48 -0.90 8.85
C ALA A 210 27.51 -2.08 9.01
N ALA A 211 27.87 -3.26 8.49
CA ALA A 211 27.09 -4.48 8.63
C ALA A 211 27.02 -4.95 10.10
N LEU A 212 28.13 -4.85 10.85
CA LEU A 212 28.17 -5.17 12.28
C LEU A 212 27.34 -4.20 13.13
N GLY A 213 27.07 -3.00 12.63
CA GLY A 213 26.25 -1.98 13.30
C GLY A 213 24.76 -2.08 12.99
N ALA A 214 24.31 -3.06 12.20
CA ALA A 214 22.90 -3.23 11.85
C ALA A 214 22.05 -3.48 13.10
N GLU A 215 20.94 -2.75 13.23
CA GLU A 215 19.98 -2.94 14.31
C GLU A 215 19.23 -4.26 14.13
N GLY A 216 19.11 -5.05 15.20
CA GLY A 216 18.48 -6.39 15.12
C GLY A 216 19.36 -7.50 14.55
N LEU A 217 20.68 -7.26 14.38
CA LEU A 217 21.60 -8.28 13.90
C LEU A 217 21.62 -9.51 14.85
N PRO A 218 21.29 -10.73 14.38
CA PRO A 218 21.26 -11.91 15.22
C PRO A 218 22.65 -12.32 15.71
N GLN A 219 22.69 -12.98 16.87
CA GLN A 219 23.94 -13.48 17.43
C GLN A 219 24.56 -14.54 16.50
N GLY A 220 25.86 -14.41 16.19
CA GLY A 220 26.58 -15.35 15.32
C GLY A 220 26.67 -14.90 13.85
N ALA A 221 25.90 -13.87 13.47
CA ALA A 221 25.91 -13.25 12.14
C ALA A 221 27.31 -12.79 11.71
N GLU A 222 28.19 -12.41 12.65
CA GLU A 222 29.58 -12.00 12.37
C GLU A 222 30.42 -13.09 11.67
N THR A 223 29.94 -14.33 11.68
CA THR A 223 30.58 -15.48 11.03
C THR A 223 29.82 -15.99 9.79
N MET A 224 28.74 -15.33 9.36
CA MET A 224 27.80 -15.89 8.36
C MET A 224 28.42 -16.22 7.00
N PHE A 225 29.52 -15.57 6.61
CA PHE A 225 30.22 -15.85 5.34
C PHE A 225 31.44 -16.76 5.51
N ARG A 226 31.68 -17.30 6.71
CA ARG A 226 32.73 -18.31 6.91
C ARG A 226 32.22 -19.65 6.43
N ALA A 227 33.09 -20.40 5.75
CA ALA A 227 32.74 -21.71 5.20
C ALA A 227 32.35 -22.76 6.27
N ASP A 228 32.76 -22.58 7.53
CA ASP A 228 32.47 -23.46 8.66
C ASP A 228 31.38 -22.92 9.60
N THR A 229 30.58 -21.94 9.15
CA THR A 229 29.52 -21.35 9.96
C THR A 229 28.35 -22.31 10.17
N ALA A 230 27.78 -22.30 11.37
CA ALA A 230 26.49 -22.94 11.68
C ALA A 230 25.32 -21.95 11.61
N PHE A 231 25.58 -20.67 11.30
CA PHE A 231 24.57 -19.60 11.31
C PHE A 231 23.35 -19.91 10.43
N TRP A 232 23.55 -20.56 9.28
CA TRP A 232 22.47 -20.82 8.33
C TRP A 232 21.63 -22.08 8.64
N GLU A 233 21.87 -22.79 9.74
CA GLU A 233 21.05 -23.95 10.13
C GLU A 233 19.61 -23.53 10.47
N ASP A 234 19.47 -22.40 11.15
CA ASP A 234 18.24 -21.80 11.64
C ASP A 234 17.96 -20.41 11.05
N HIS A 235 18.80 -19.93 10.12
CA HIS A 235 18.59 -18.64 9.45
C HIS A 235 18.47 -18.79 7.93
N LYS A 236 17.74 -17.86 7.31
CA LYS A 236 17.65 -17.68 5.85
C LYS A 236 18.08 -16.26 5.48
N GLY A 237 18.83 -16.14 4.41
CA GLY A 237 19.20 -14.87 3.81
C GLY A 237 18.52 -14.73 2.46
N VAL A 238 17.85 -13.61 2.22
CA VAL A 238 17.30 -13.24 0.91
C VAL A 238 18.02 -12.00 0.44
N ILE A 239 18.51 -12.03 -0.79
CA ILE A 239 19.20 -10.89 -1.41
C ILE A 239 18.21 -9.73 -1.55
N ASN A 240 18.60 -8.56 -1.07
CA ASN A 240 17.85 -7.31 -1.25
C ASN A 240 18.86 -6.21 -1.61
N GLY A 241 19.07 -6.01 -2.92
CA GLY A 241 20.12 -5.14 -3.45
C GLY A 241 21.53 -5.52 -2.95
N ALA A 242 22.32 -4.54 -2.54
CA ALA A 242 23.67 -4.73 -2.00
C ALA A 242 23.67 -5.15 -0.50
N GLY A 243 22.72 -6.00 -0.11
CA GLY A 243 22.55 -6.47 1.27
C GLY A 243 21.68 -7.73 1.36
N LEU A 244 21.41 -8.15 2.60
CA LEU A 244 20.65 -9.36 2.90
C LEU A 244 19.51 -9.07 3.88
N ASP A 245 18.28 -9.45 3.53
CA ASP A 245 17.22 -9.64 4.50
C ASP A 245 17.47 -10.96 5.24
N LEU A 246 17.63 -10.87 6.56
CA LEU A 246 17.87 -12.00 7.43
C LEU A 246 16.57 -12.43 8.10
N TYR A 247 16.35 -13.74 8.11
CA TYR A 247 15.22 -14.38 8.75
C TYR A 247 15.70 -15.47 9.70
N GLU A 248 14.96 -15.72 10.76
CA GLU A 248 15.12 -16.86 11.67
C GLU A 248 13.99 -17.86 11.46
N ARG A 249 14.27 -19.14 11.66
CA ARG A 249 13.27 -20.20 11.56
C ARG A 249 12.26 -20.08 12.70
N SER A 250 10.98 -19.99 12.36
CA SER A 250 9.88 -19.93 13.33
C SER A 250 9.89 -21.18 14.23
N PRO A 251 9.97 -21.05 15.56
CA PRO A 251 10.06 -22.19 16.48
C PRO A 251 8.77 -23.04 16.52
N ASP A 252 7.63 -22.43 16.19
CA ASP A 252 6.31 -23.06 16.18
C ASP A 252 5.94 -23.65 14.81
N TRP A 253 6.82 -23.54 13.81
CA TRP A 253 6.55 -24.03 12.46
C TRP A 253 6.84 -25.54 12.35
N ASP A 254 5.82 -26.28 11.92
CA ASP A 254 5.87 -27.72 11.71
C ASP A 254 5.28 -28.05 10.33
N ALA A 255 6.14 -28.52 9.42
CA ALA A 255 5.77 -28.95 8.06
C ALA A 255 4.64 -29.99 8.03
N SER A 256 4.41 -30.72 9.13
CA SER A 256 3.38 -31.76 9.23
C SER A 256 2.01 -31.27 9.73
N GLN A 257 1.91 -30.04 10.24
CA GLN A 257 0.68 -29.55 10.90
C GLN A 257 -0.16 -28.55 10.11
N GLY A 258 0.31 -28.09 8.93
CA GLY A 258 -0.51 -27.29 8.01
C GLY A 258 -1.07 -25.97 8.59
N ASN A 259 -0.51 -25.47 9.68
CA ASN A 259 -0.92 -24.18 10.26
C ASN A 259 -0.32 -23.03 9.44
N GLY A 260 -1.14 -22.01 9.15
CA GLY A 260 -0.83 -20.84 8.31
C GLY A 260 0.19 -19.84 8.86
N GLY A 261 1.17 -20.28 9.65
CA GLY A 261 2.34 -19.46 10.02
C GLY A 261 3.48 -19.68 9.02
N GLY A 262 4.19 -18.61 8.64
CA GLY A 262 5.37 -18.70 7.76
C GLY A 262 6.55 -19.44 8.42
N GLN A 263 7.30 -20.22 7.63
CA GLN A 263 8.49 -20.94 8.10
C GLN A 263 9.56 -20.00 8.67
N TRP A 264 9.63 -18.78 8.15
CA TRP A 264 10.67 -17.81 8.41
C TRP A 264 10.09 -16.53 9.00
N THR A 265 10.68 -16.05 10.09
CA THR A 265 10.38 -14.79 10.74
C THR A 265 11.47 -13.79 10.38
N TYR A 266 11.11 -12.62 9.84
CA TYR A 266 12.07 -11.58 9.49
C TYR A 266 12.76 -11.02 10.74
N LEU A 267 14.06 -10.77 10.65
CA LEU A 267 14.87 -10.19 11.72
C LEU A 267 15.30 -8.76 11.38
N CYS A 268 16.10 -8.59 10.33
CA CYS A 268 16.71 -7.31 9.97
C CYS A 268 17.27 -7.33 8.55
N TYR A 269 17.55 -6.15 8.01
CA TYR A 269 18.31 -5.97 6.79
C TYR A 269 19.78 -5.69 7.10
N LEU A 270 20.68 -6.43 6.45
CA LEU A 270 22.12 -6.31 6.58
C LEU A 270 22.73 -5.58 5.37
N PRO A 271 23.19 -4.33 5.52
CA PRO A 271 23.84 -3.60 4.43
C PRO A 271 25.27 -4.10 4.20
N LEU A 272 25.60 -4.51 2.97
CA LEU A 272 26.94 -5.00 2.59
C LEU A 272 27.69 -4.04 1.65
N GLY A 273 26.99 -3.17 0.91
CA GLY A 273 27.56 -2.12 0.05
C GLY A 273 27.48 -0.70 0.65
N THR A 274 28.34 0.22 0.16
CA THR A 274 28.51 1.59 0.70
C THR A 274 27.79 2.71 -0.05
N GLU A 275 27.22 2.51 -1.24
CA GLU A 275 26.66 3.63 -2.01
C GLU A 275 25.24 3.46 -2.56
N ALA A 276 24.52 4.58 -2.49
CA ALA A 276 23.42 4.94 -3.35
C ALA A 276 23.91 5.05 -4.79
N GLN A 277 23.41 4.21 -5.70
CA GLN A 277 23.55 4.45 -7.14
C GLN A 277 22.22 4.28 -7.87
N ALA A 278 21.97 5.28 -8.71
CA ALA A 278 20.82 5.53 -9.56
C ALA A 278 20.98 4.76 -10.91
N PRO A 279 20.03 4.90 -11.86
CA PRO A 279 19.76 3.90 -12.88
C PRO A 279 20.85 3.83 -13.96
N VAL A 280 21.05 2.62 -14.50
CA VAL A 280 21.78 2.44 -15.76
C VAL A 280 20.85 2.86 -16.89
N SER A 281 21.00 4.11 -17.32
CA SER A 281 20.51 4.56 -18.62
C SER A 281 21.57 4.24 -19.67
N ASP A 282 21.07 3.73 -20.80
CA ASP A 282 21.73 3.48 -22.09
C ASP A 282 22.01 2.02 -22.43
N GLU A 283 20.95 1.28 -22.80
CA GLU A 283 20.99 0.44 -24.00
C GLU A 283 19.59 0.29 -24.63
N LYS A 284 19.40 1.03 -25.73
CA LYS A 284 18.38 0.93 -26.79
C LYS A 284 17.03 0.26 -26.47
N ASP A 285 16.00 1.12 -26.45
CA ASP A 285 14.60 0.87 -26.83
C ASP A 285 14.35 -0.49 -27.53
N PRO A 286 13.81 -1.50 -26.83
CA PRO A 286 12.76 -2.28 -27.43
C PRO A 286 11.55 -1.34 -27.50
N ALA A 287 11.03 -1.14 -28.70
CA ALA A 287 9.93 -0.23 -28.99
C ALA A 287 8.84 -0.29 -27.90
N GLN A 288 8.66 0.83 -27.18
CA GLN A 288 7.45 1.09 -26.42
C GLN A 288 6.26 0.91 -27.36
N THR A 289 5.62 -0.25 -27.32
CA THR A 289 4.24 -0.37 -27.75
C THR A 289 3.42 0.37 -26.71
N ALA A 290 2.91 1.54 -27.10
CA ALA A 290 2.00 2.35 -26.29
C ALA A 290 0.89 1.48 -25.68
N PRO A 291 0.67 1.48 -24.36
CA PRO A 291 -0.34 0.65 -23.74
C PRO A 291 -1.66 1.43 -23.64
N THR A 292 -2.40 1.49 -24.74
CA THR A 292 -3.86 1.76 -24.71
C THR A 292 -4.69 0.72 -25.47
N THR A 293 -4.06 -0.33 -26.01
CA THR A 293 -4.79 -1.38 -26.74
C THR A 293 -4.63 -2.73 -26.04
N GLY A 294 -5.67 -3.17 -25.32
CA GLY A 294 -5.71 -4.57 -24.86
C GLY A 294 -6.82 -4.96 -23.89
N PHE A 295 -7.41 -4.03 -23.12
CA PHE A 295 -8.43 -4.35 -22.12
C PHE A 295 -9.67 -3.48 -22.33
N ASP A 296 -10.85 -4.09 -22.31
CA ASP A 296 -12.14 -3.42 -22.44
C ASP A 296 -12.63 -2.89 -21.08
N TRP A 297 -12.10 -3.44 -19.99
CA TRP A 297 -12.32 -3.00 -18.61
C TRP A 297 -10.98 -2.72 -17.91
N TYR A 298 -10.84 -1.52 -17.35
CA TYR A 298 -9.65 -1.09 -16.62
C TYR A 298 -9.93 -1.03 -15.13
N ASN A 299 -9.17 -1.80 -14.35
CA ASN A 299 -9.21 -1.72 -12.89
C ASN A 299 -8.03 -0.90 -12.36
N PRO A 300 -8.18 -0.31 -11.15
CA PRO A 300 -7.20 0.62 -10.62
C PRO A 300 -5.78 0.03 -10.49
N PRO A 301 -4.73 0.84 -10.76
CA PRO A 301 -3.35 0.43 -10.56
C PRO A 301 -2.97 0.40 -9.07
N VAL A 302 -1.89 -0.29 -8.73
CA VAL A 302 -1.24 -0.15 -7.42
C VAL A 302 -0.46 1.18 -7.39
N LEU A 303 -0.94 2.11 -6.57
CA LEU A 303 -0.41 3.47 -6.45
C LEU A 303 0.74 3.54 -5.42
N PRO A 304 1.79 4.34 -5.66
CA PRO A 304 2.94 4.46 -4.77
C PRO A 304 2.65 5.32 -3.54
N LEU A 305 3.41 5.11 -2.47
CA LEU A 305 3.40 5.98 -1.28
C LEU A 305 3.63 7.46 -1.65
N ILE A 306 2.93 8.36 -0.96
CA ILE A 306 3.00 9.82 -1.14
C ILE A 306 3.51 10.48 0.12
N ALA A 307 4.36 11.48 -0.01
CA ALA A 307 4.79 12.31 1.10
C ALA A 307 3.95 13.58 1.23
N ASP A 308 3.54 13.91 2.44
CA ASP A 308 2.88 15.18 2.75
C ASP A 308 3.92 16.26 3.07
N GLY A 309 4.42 16.92 2.02
CA GLY A 309 5.41 17.98 2.13
C GLY A 309 6.81 17.56 1.66
N ASP A 310 7.86 18.04 2.34
CA ASP A 310 9.24 17.83 1.89
C ASP A 310 9.72 16.40 2.17
N SER A 311 9.98 15.65 1.09
CA SER A 311 10.49 14.29 1.11
C SER A 311 11.97 14.18 0.73
N SER A 312 12.68 15.30 0.52
CA SER A 312 14.08 15.29 0.05
C SER A 312 15.07 14.68 1.04
N GLY A 313 14.69 14.58 2.32
CA GLY A 313 15.44 13.87 3.37
C GLY A 313 15.15 12.37 3.47
N LEU A 314 14.38 11.81 2.52
CA LEU A 314 14.03 10.40 2.48
C LEU A 314 14.75 9.68 1.35
N LYS A 315 15.00 8.39 1.59
CA LYS A 315 15.37 7.42 0.56
C LYS A 315 14.50 6.18 0.76
N VAL A 316 13.85 5.71 -0.30
CA VAL A 316 12.86 4.64 -0.22
C VAL A 316 13.22 3.46 -1.12
N TRP A 317 13.04 2.24 -0.62
CA TRP A 317 13.08 1.01 -1.41
C TRP A 317 11.69 0.39 -1.40
N ARG A 318 11.20 -0.03 -2.57
CA ARG A 318 9.85 -0.61 -2.70
C ARG A 318 9.93 -2.03 -3.24
N LYS A 319 9.13 -2.93 -2.67
CA LYS A 319 8.90 -4.29 -3.15
C LYS A 319 7.40 -4.53 -3.32
N LEU A 320 6.99 -4.96 -4.50
CA LEU A 320 5.62 -5.37 -4.81
C LEU A 320 5.59 -6.88 -4.99
N THR A 321 4.82 -7.59 -4.16
CA THR A 321 4.61 -9.03 -4.31
C THR A 321 3.17 -9.30 -4.76
N PHE A 322 3.00 -9.93 -5.90
CA PHE A 322 1.72 -10.41 -6.43
C PHE A 322 1.59 -11.92 -6.17
N ASP A 323 0.81 -12.29 -5.16
CA ASP A 323 0.63 -13.67 -4.73
C ASP A 323 -0.71 -14.25 -5.24
N PHE A 324 -0.61 -15.23 -6.14
CA PHE A 324 -1.73 -15.97 -6.72
C PHE A 324 -1.96 -17.33 -6.03
N THR A 325 -1.37 -17.58 -4.86
CA THR A 325 -1.43 -18.88 -4.18
C THR A 325 -2.48 -18.98 -3.08
N ASP A 326 -3.04 -17.85 -2.64
CA ASP A 326 -3.98 -17.77 -1.51
C ASP A 326 -5.26 -18.62 -1.74
N ASP A 327 -5.82 -19.20 -0.68
CA ASP A 327 -7.00 -20.07 -0.76
C ASP A 327 -8.23 -19.36 -1.35
N LEU A 328 -8.33 -18.02 -1.26
CA LEU A 328 -9.38 -17.25 -1.96
C LEU A 328 -9.30 -17.37 -3.49
N PHE A 329 -8.13 -17.70 -4.03
CA PHE A 329 -7.94 -18.04 -5.44
C PHE A 329 -8.53 -19.43 -5.80
N ASN A 330 -8.56 -20.36 -4.83
CA ASN A 330 -8.97 -21.76 -5.02
C ASN A 330 -10.35 -22.10 -4.41
N ALA A 331 -10.86 -21.25 -3.52
CA ALA A 331 -12.08 -21.46 -2.76
C ALA A 331 -13.28 -20.91 -3.53
N GLN A 332 -13.73 -21.66 -4.54
CA GLN A 332 -15.13 -22.08 -4.75
C GLN A 332 -15.29 -22.62 -6.18
N GLY A 333 -15.71 -23.89 -6.28
CA GLY A 333 -15.82 -24.66 -7.52
C GLY A 333 -16.92 -24.20 -8.49
N PHE A 334 -16.80 -22.98 -9.01
CA PHE A 334 -17.53 -22.47 -10.18
C PHE A 334 -16.52 -22.23 -11.31
N GLU A 335 -16.76 -22.83 -12.49
CA GLU A 335 -16.01 -22.54 -13.71
C GLU A 335 -16.16 -21.04 -14.05
N GLY A 336 -15.06 -20.28 -14.17
CA GLY A 336 -15.05 -18.88 -14.65
C GLY A 336 -14.51 -17.80 -13.72
N TYR A 337 -13.65 -18.11 -12.74
CA TYR A 337 -13.12 -17.08 -11.82
C TYR A 337 -12.02 -16.19 -12.43
N THR A 338 -12.13 -14.89 -12.17
CA THR A 338 -11.14 -13.85 -12.46
C THR A 338 -9.99 -13.92 -11.45
N PRO A 339 -8.70 -14.01 -11.87
CA PRO A 339 -7.58 -14.11 -10.96
C PRO A 339 -7.36 -12.81 -10.18
N THR A 340 -7.60 -12.84 -8.87
CA THR A 340 -7.40 -11.71 -7.96
C THR A 340 -6.25 -12.02 -7.00
N PRO A 341 -5.00 -11.61 -7.30
CA PRO A 341 -3.88 -11.85 -6.40
C PRO A 341 -4.00 -11.03 -5.14
N ARG A 342 -3.43 -11.57 -4.06
CA ARG A 342 -3.07 -10.77 -2.90
C ARG A 342 -1.80 -9.99 -3.24
N VAL A 343 -1.88 -8.67 -3.22
CA VAL A 343 -0.75 -7.78 -3.46
C VAL A 343 -0.25 -7.24 -2.14
N THR A 344 1.04 -7.44 -1.88
CA THR A 344 1.77 -6.83 -0.76
C THR A 344 2.70 -5.76 -1.30
N ASP A 345 2.45 -4.50 -0.93
CA ASP A 345 3.28 -3.35 -1.27
C ASP A 345 4.10 -2.92 -0.05
N ARG A 346 5.40 -3.18 -0.10
CA ARG A 346 6.31 -3.02 1.03
C ARG A 346 7.35 -1.94 0.74
N TYR A 347 7.53 -1.04 1.70
CA TYR A 347 8.46 0.08 1.64
C TYR A 347 9.46 0.00 2.79
N VAL A 348 10.74 0.22 2.49
CA VAL A 348 11.75 0.63 3.49
C VAL A 348 11.97 2.12 3.31
N VAL A 349 11.62 2.91 4.32
CA VAL A 349 11.74 4.37 4.29
C VAL A 349 12.86 4.80 5.23
N GLN A 350 13.96 5.32 4.68
CA GLN A 350 15.11 5.78 5.45
C GLN A 350 15.16 7.30 5.53
N ASN A 351 15.48 7.83 6.72
CA ASN A 351 15.83 9.23 6.92
C ASN A 351 17.32 9.45 6.66
N THR A 352 17.65 10.15 5.57
CA THR A 352 19.04 10.48 5.20
C THR A 352 19.60 11.70 5.94
N GLY A 353 18.76 12.37 6.72
CA GLY A 353 19.13 13.54 7.50
C GLY A 353 20.00 13.23 8.72
N SER A 354 20.65 14.27 9.26
CA SER A 354 21.53 14.18 10.42
C SER A 354 20.80 14.24 11.78
N THR A 355 19.47 14.37 11.77
CA THR A 355 18.63 14.43 12.98
C THR A 355 17.41 13.55 12.79
N GLU A 356 16.78 13.16 13.90
CA GLU A 356 15.44 12.58 13.88
C GLU A 356 14.46 13.52 13.17
N GLN A 357 13.60 12.96 12.34
CA GLN A 357 12.60 13.70 11.56
C GLN A 357 11.27 12.98 11.60
N TYR A 358 10.20 13.78 11.64
CA TYR A 358 8.83 13.30 11.48
C TYR A 358 8.43 13.45 10.01
N PHE A 359 7.81 12.41 9.46
CA PHE A 359 7.24 12.39 8.12
C PHE A 359 5.79 11.92 8.21
N LEU A 360 4.90 12.61 7.51
CA LEU A 360 3.54 12.16 7.26
C LEU A 360 3.51 11.60 5.83
N LEU A 361 3.36 10.29 5.73
CA LEU A 361 3.24 9.57 4.47
C LEU A 361 1.80 9.11 4.29
N TRP A 362 1.34 9.01 3.05
CA TRP A 362 0.01 8.55 2.70
C TRP A 362 0.13 7.33 1.78
N TYR A 363 -0.47 6.21 2.17
CA TYR A 363 -0.64 5.06 1.27
C TYR A 363 -1.94 5.24 0.46
N PRO A 364 -1.86 5.54 -0.84
CA PRO A 364 -3.04 5.73 -1.67
C PRO A 364 -3.59 4.40 -2.17
N GLN A 365 -4.92 4.31 -2.25
CA GLN A 365 -5.62 3.20 -2.86
C GLN A 365 -6.83 3.72 -3.63
N ALA A 366 -6.97 3.32 -4.89
CA ALA A 366 -8.23 3.49 -5.61
C ALA A 366 -9.09 2.23 -5.47
N SER A 367 -10.22 2.33 -4.78
CA SER A 367 -11.12 1.19 -4.53
C SER A 367 -12.57 1.64 -4.30
N ASN A 368 -13.50 0.70 -4.17
CA ASN A 368 -14.85 0.94 -3.71
C ASN A 368 -15.09 0.29 -2.33
N LEU A 369 -16.19 0.66 -1.69
CA LEU A 369 -16.49 0.20 -0.33
C LEU A 369 -17.27 -1.11 -0.30
N THR A 370 -17.82 -1.59 -1.44
CA THR A 370 -18.49 -2.89 -1.61
C THR A 370 -17.54 -4.10 -1.63
N ALA A 371 -16.24 -3.89 -1.76
CA ALA A 371 -15.23 -4.93 -1.75
C ALA A 371 -14.39 -4.88 -0.47
N SER A 372 -14.96 -5.26 0.68
CA SER A 372 -14.25 -5.34 1.99
C SER A 372 -12.91 -6.05 1.89
N SER A 373 -12.87 -7.14 1.13
CA SER A 373 -11.66 -7.92 0.87
C SER A 373 -10.53 -7.11 0.24
N ASN A 374 -10.85 -5.98 -0.41
CA ASN A 374 -9.88 -5.19 -1.14
C ASN A 374 -9.29 -4.04 -0.30
N LEU A 375 -9.81 -3.71 0.89
CA LEU A 375 -9.19 -2.66 1.72
C LEU A 375 -7.82 -3.14 2.26
N PRO A 376 -6.78 -2.29 2.29
CA PRO A 376 -5.45 -2.70 2.68
C PRO A 376 -5.35 -2.91 4.19
N SER A 377 -4.72 -4.00 4.58
CA SER A 377 -4.13 -4.15 5.91
C SER A 377 -2.76 -3.50 5.90
N ILE A 378 -2.55 -2.47 6.72
CA ILE A 378 -1.29 -1.71 6.77
C ILE A 378 -0.56 -1.98 8.09
N THR A 379 0.75 -2.19 8.03
CA THR A 379 1.64 -2.27 9.20
C THR A 379 2.78 -1.26 9.10
N ILE A 380 3.27 -0.79 10.24
CA ILE A 380 4.47 0.03 10.38
C ILE A 380 5.40 -0.71 11.35
N ASP A 381 6.58 -1.10 10.88
CA ASP A 381 7.53 -1.96 11.60
C ASP A 381 6.88 -3.27 12.15
N GLY A 382 5.95 -3.83 11.37
CA GLY A 382 5.20 -5.04 11.72
C GLY A 382 4.03 -4.82 12.68
N GLU A 383 3.92 -3.64 13.29
CA GLU A 383 2.77 -3.28 14.12
C GLU A 383 1.60 -2.84 13.22
N PRO A 384 0.40 -3.44 13.37
CA PRO A 384 -0.78 -3.02 12.62
C PRO A 384 -1.07 -1.54 12.84
N LEU A 385 -1.42 -0.84 11.76
CA LEU A 385 -1.94 0.52 11.84
C LEU A 385 -3.26 0.48 12.61
N GLU A 386 -3.22 0.75 13.92
CA GLU A 386 -4.43 0.85 14.73
C GLU A 386 -5.27 2.02 14.25
N LEU A 387 -6.40 1.70 13.63
CA LEU A 387 -7.44 2.66 13.27
C LEU A 387 -8.13 3.11 14.56
N ASP A 388 -7.49 4.02 15.31
CA ASP A 388 -8.16 4.76 16.39
C ASP A 388 -9.43 5.40 15.79
N PRO A 389 -10.57 5.51 16.48
CA PRO A 389 -11.81 6.06 15.92
C PRO A 389 -11.75 7.51 15.39
N GLY A 390 -10.57 8.14 15.37
CA GLY A 390 -10.28 9.43 14.73
C GLY A 390 -9.25 9.39 13.60
N ILE A 391 -8.68 8.22 13.26
CA ILE A 391 -7.69 8.02 12.18
C ILE A 391 -8.33 7.14 11.10
N VAL A 392 -9.27 7.74 10.37
CA VAL A 392 -9.91 7.16 9.18
C VAL A 392 -9.09 7.60 7.96
N PRO A 393 -8.90 6.78 6.90
CA PRO A 393 -8.24 7.25 5.69
C PRO A 393 -8.95 8.50 5.16
N LEU A 394 -8.18 9.46 4.65
CA LEU A 394 -8.79 10.56 3.91
C LEU A 394 -9.40 9.99 2.63
N VAL A 395 -10.59 10.46 2.29
CA VAL A 395 -11.25 10.07 1.05
C VAL A 395 -11.16 11.22 0.08
N GLY A 396 -10.55 10.97 -1.07
CA GLY A 396 -10.47 11.93 -2.17
C GLY A 396 -11.35 11.49 -3.33
N GLY A 397 -12.19 12.43 -3.80
CA GLY A 397 -12.93 12.33 -5.06
C GLY A 397 -14.09 11.33 -5.06
N ALA A 398 -15.16 11.68 -5.78
CA ALA A 398 -16.09 10.71 -6.35
C ALA A 398 -15.67 10.50 -7.81
N LEU A 399 -15.63 9.26 -8.30
CA LEU A 399 -15.27 8.98 -9.68
C LEU A 399 -16.53 8.67 -10.50
N PHE A 400 -17.38 9.67 -10.78
CA PHE A 400 -18.54 9.51 -11.69
C PHE A 400 -18.25 9.97 -13.10
N PRO A 401 -19.13 9.79 -14.10
CA PRO A 401 -19.15 10.56 -15.34
C PRO A 401 -20.23 11.66 -15.28
N GLY A 402 -19.89 12.92 -15.60
CA GLY A 402 -20.88 13.83 -16.21
C GLY A 402 -21.51 14.98 -15.41
N THR A 403 -20.91 15.51 -14.33
CA THR A 403 -21.29 16.81 -13.76
C THR A 403 -20.12 17.78 -13.76
N SER A 404 -20.35 18.94 -14.34
CA SER A 404 -19.38 19.90 -14.85
C SER A 404 -18.66 20.75 -13.79
N ASP A 405 -18.25 20.18 -12.66
CA ASP A 405 -17.24 20.77 -11.76
C ASP A 405 -16.56 19.66 -10.94
N SER A 406 -15.26 19.52 -11.21
CA SER A 406 -14.21 18.69 -10.59
C SER A 406 -14.59 17.27 -10.13
N TRP A 407 -14.13 16.29 -10.91
CA TRP A 407 -14.16 14.84 -10.64
C TRP A 407 -15.48 14.16 -10.92
N SER A 408 -15.88 14.25 -12.18
CA SER A 408 -16.67 13.17 -12.76
C SER A 408 -16.08 12.75 -14.12
N GLY A 409 -14.99 11.97 -14.07
CA GLY A 409 -14.49 11.17 -15.19
C GLY A 409 -14.73 9.67 -15.01
N THR A 410 -14.97 8.95 -16.11
CA THR A 410 -14.88 7.49 -16.18
C THR A 410 -13.40 7.11 -16.10
N PHE A 411 -12.93 6.58 -14.97
CA PHE A 411 -11.56 6.09 -14.84
C PHE A 411 -11.42 4.81 -15.66
N THR A 412 -10.88 4.96 -16.86
CA THR A 412 -10.85 3.90 -17.88
C THR A 412 -9.46 3.64 -18.41
N ALA A 413 -8.48 4.45 -18.00
CA ALA A 413 -7.09 4.28 -18.35
C ALA A 413 -6.16 4.81 -17.25
N TRP A 414 -4.89 4.41 -17.33
CA TRP A 414 -3.82 4.86 -16.44
C TRP A 414 -3.73 6.38 -16.32
N GLU A 415 -3.85 7.09 -17.44
CA GLU A 415 -3.69 8.55 -17.50
C GLU A 415 -4.68 9.27 -16.57
N ASP A 416 -5.88 8.72 -16.39
CA ASP A 416 -6.89 9.26 -15.46
C ASP A 416 -6.37 9.21 -14.02
N TYR A 417 -5.69 8.13 -13.62
CA TYR A 417 -5.11 7.95 -12.28
C TYR A 417 -3.83 8.78 -12.09
N ARG A 418 -2.99 8.89 -13.11
CA ARG A 418 -1.80 9.75 -13.05
C ARG A 418 -2.21 11.21 -12.88
N ASP A 419 -3.04 11.73 -13.78
CA ASP A 419 -3.42 13.15 -13.80
C ASP A 419 -4.11 13.54 -12.49
N ALA A 420 -4.91 12.62 -11.96
CA ALA A 420 -5.54 12.71 -10.66
C ALA A 420 -4.55 12.93 -9.50
N MET A 421 -3.45 12.19 -9.51
CA MET A 421 -2.50 12.14 -8.40
C MET A 421 -1.38 13.17 -8.56
N ASP A 422 -0.87 13.38 -9.77
CA ASP A 422 0.25 14.29 -10.08
C ASP A 422 -0.14 15.76 -10.02
N SER A 423 -1.42 16.10 -10.20
CA SER A 423 -1.85 17.49 -9.97
C SER A 423 -1.81 17.87 -8.48
N GLY A 424 -1.70 16.88 -7.59
CA GLY A 424 -1.85 17.03 -6.15
C GLY A 424 -3.30 17.27 -5.71
N ASP A 425 -4.24 17.41 -6.66
CA ASP A 425 -5.63 17.75 -6.37
C ASP A 425 -6.36 16.62 -5.65
N ALA A 426 -6.02 15.35 -5.89
CA ALA A 426 -6.65 14.22 -5.20
C ALA A 426 -6.42 14.29 -3.68
N LEU A 427 -5.16 14.39 -3.26
CA LEU A 427 -4.80 14.47 -1.84
C LEU A 427 -5.20 15.83 -1.23
N ALA A 428 -5.01 16.93 -1.96
CA ALA A 428 -5.42 18.25 -1.49
C ALA A 428 -6.95 18.36 -1.34
N GLY A 429 -7.71 17.77 -2.27
CA GLY A 429 -9.16 17.64 -2.21
C GLY A 429 -9.61 16.80 -1.02
N ALA A 430 -8.97 15.65 -0.80
CA ALA A 430 -9.24 14.78 0.34
C ALA A 430 -9.02 15.50 1.69
N LYS A 431 -7.96 16.34 1.79
CA LYS A 431 -7.68 17.19 2.96
C LYS A 431 -8.65 18.36 3.11
N ALA A 432 -9.16 18.90 2.00
CA ALA A 432 -10.08 20.03 1.98
C ALA A 432 -11.54 19.64 2.26
N MET A 433 -11.87 18.35 2.15
CA MET A 433 -13.17 17.83 2.57
C MET A 433 -13.33 18.04 4.09
N PRO A 434 -14.35 18.80 4.54
CA PRO A 434 -14.65 18.97 5.95
C PRO A 434 -15.20 17.64 6.44
N GLN A 435 -14.37 16.93 7.19
CA GLN A 435 -14.64 15.57 7.63
C GLN A 435 -15.86 15.44 8.56
N ILE A 436 -16.45 16.53 9.11
CA ILE A 436 -17.25 16.40 10.34
C ILE A 436 -18.49 17.32 10.42
N THR A 437 -18.71 18.28 9.52
CA THR A 437 -19.72 19.34 9.80
C THR A 437 -21.17 18.85 9.79
N LEU A 438 -21.58 17.99 8.84
CA LEU A 438 -22.99 17.53 8.81
C LEU A 438 -23.27 16.36 9.76
N ARG A 439 -22.24 15.65 10.23
CA ARG A 439 -22.40 14.60 11.26
C ARG A 439 -23.03 15.16 12.52
N GLU A 440 -22.63 16.39 12.88
CA GLU A 440 -23.08 17.11 14.07
C GLU A 440 -24.37 17.91 13.85
N GLU A 441 -24.95 17.89 12.64
CA GLU A 441 -26.18 18.63 12.38
C GLU A 441 -27.36 18.04 13.16
N PRO A 442 -28.13 18.87 13.87
CA PRO A 442 -29.33 18.42 14.57
C PRO A 442 -30.36 17.83 13.60
N ALA A 443 -30.86 16.64 13.93
CA ALA A 443 -31.88 15.95 13.14
C ALA A 443 -33.03 15.44 14.03
N ALA A 444 -34.26 15.60 13.57
CA ALA A 444 -35.44 14.99 14.17
C ALA A 444 -35.56 13.55 13.66
N VAL A 445 -35.62 12.57 14.55
CA VAL A 445 -35.66 11.14 14.17
C VAL A 445 -36.98 10.53 14.63
N TYR A 446 -37.63 9.78 13.73
CA TYR A 446 -38.91 9.14 13.95
C TYR A 446 -38.82 7.66 13.56
N ASP A 447 -38.80 6.78 14.57
CA ASP A 447 -38.74 5.33 14.38
C ASP A 447 -40.15 4.75 14.41
N ILE A 448 -40.55 4.07 13.33
CA ILE A 448 -41.86 3.43 13.21
C ILE A 448 -41.74 2.00 13.70
N VAL A 449 -42.37 1.71 14.84
CA VAL A 449 -42.27 0.42 15.52
C VAL A 449 -43.62 -0.29 15.48
N PRO A 450 -43.74 -1.42 14.74
CA PRO A 450 -44.91 -2.29 14.83
C PRO A 450 -45.11 -2.79 16.27
N GLN A 451 -46.34 -2.75 16.79
CA GLN A 451 -46.63 -3.16 18.18
C GLN A 451 -47.34 -4.51 18.29
N GLU A 452 -48.12 -4.89 17.29
CA GLU A 452 -48.89 -6.14 17.30
C GLU A 452 -48.15 -7.24 16.56
N ASN A 453 -48.23 -8.47 17.10
CA ASN A 453 -47.52 -9.61 16.53
C ASN A 453 -48.15 -10.00 15.18
N TYR A 454 -47.52 -9.57 14.10
CA TYR A 454 -47.90 -9.92 12.74
C TYR A 454 -48.07 -11.44 12.55
N GLU A 455 -47.21 -12.26 13.13
CA GLU A 455 -47.32 -13.73 13.04
C GLU A 455 -48.65 -14.26 13.59
N ALA A 456 -49.22 -13.61 14.60
CA ALA A 456 -50.47 -14.04 15.23
C ALA A 456 -51.71 -13.76 14.36
N VAL A 457 -51.61 -12.83 13.40
CA VAL A 457 -52.72 -12.41 12.53
C VAL A 457 -52.45 -12.71 11.05
N ARG A 458 -51.23 -13.10 10.67
CA ARG A 458 -50.81 -13.45 9.31
C ARG A 458 -51.79 -14.40 8.62
N ASP A 459 -52.16 -15.49 9.29
CA ASP A 459 -53.03 -16.54 8.73
C ASP A 459 -54.50 -16.08 8.55
N SER A 460 -54.86 -14.90 9.08
CA SER A 460 -56.18 -14.28 8.93
C SER A 460 -56.26 -13.24 7.80
N LEU A 461 -55.12 -12.92 7.17
CA LEU A 461 -55.05 -12.02 6.03
C LEU A 461 -55.25 -12.78 4.72
N ASP A 462 -55.96 -12.18 3.77
CA ASP A 462 -56.20 -12.76 2.45
C ASP A 462 -54.89 -12.87 1.63
N ASP A 463 -54.01 -11.87 1.75
CA ASP A 463 -52.65 -11.89 1.23
C ASP A 463 -51.68 -11.32 2.28
N PRO A 464 -51.10 -12.19 3.14
CA PRO A 464 -50.18 -11.73 4.17
C PRO A 464 -48.92 -11.05 3.59
N TRP A 465 -48.44 -11.48 2.43
CA TRP A 465 -47.20 -10.95 1.84
C TRP A 465 -47.33 -9.52 1.34
N ALA A 466 -48.56 -9.10 1.01
CA ALA A 466 -48.86 -7.75 0.59
C ALA A 466 -49.09 -6.79 1.76
N ALA A 467 -49.43 -7.29 2.96
CA ALA A 467 -49.81 -6.48 4.11
C ALA A 467 -48.76 -5.41 4.43
N SER A 468 -49.19 -4.18 4.69
CA SER A 468 -48.29 -3.03 4.86
C SER A 468 -48.66 -2.20 6.07
N MET A 469 -47.68 -1.50 6.64
CA MET A 469 -47.88 -0.48 7.66
C MET A 469 -47.52 0.89 7.08
N ALA A 470 -48.30 1.91 7.44
CA ALA A 470 -48.06 3.26 6.97
C ALA A 470 -48.24 4.31 8.06
N VAL A 471 -47.53 5.42 7.91
CA VAL A 471 -47.66 6.61 8.75
C VAL A 471 -47.96 7.82 7.89
N ASP A 472 -48.93 8.62 8.32
CA ASP A 472 -49.24 9.92 7.73
C ASP A 472 -48.47 10.99 8.50
N CYS A 473 -47.70 11.82 7.80
CA CYS A 473 -46.87 12.86 8.38
C CYS A 473 -47.13 14.19 7.67
N THR A 474 -46.95 15.31 8.37
CA THR A 474 -46.94 16.65 7.77
C THR A 474 -45.68 17.39 8.20
N LEU A 475 -44.91 17.86 7.21
CA LEU A 475 -43.70 18.65 7.43
C LEU A 475 -44.02 20.02 8.01
N SER A 476 -43.26 20.44 9.01
CA SER A 476 -43.38 21.78 9.60
C SER A 476 -42.77 22.89 8.75
N ASP A 477 -41.85 22.54 7.85
CA ASP A 477 -41.14 23.47 6.98
C ASP A 477 -40.99 22.87 5.56
N PRO A 478 -41.41 23.56 4.48
CA PRO A 478 -41.20 23.12 3.09
C PRO A 478 -39.74 22.97 2.69
N ASP A 479 -38.82 23.68 3.36
CA ASP A 479 -37.39 23.66 3.05
C ASP A 479 -36.64 22.57 3.85
N ALA A 480 -37.34 21.83 4.73
CA ALA A 480 -36.73 20.75 5.50
C ALA A 480 -36.37 19.55 4.61
N GLN A 481 -35.21 18.96 4.89
CA GLN A 481 -34.73 17.77 4.19
C GLN A 481 -35.23 16.50 4.89
N VAL A 482 -35.71 15.52 4.11
CA VAL A 482 -36.22 14.25 4.63
C VAL A 482 -35.43 13.08 4.06
N PHE A 483 -34.94 12.23 4.95
CA PHE A 483 -34.39 10.92 4.65
C PHE A 483 -35.30 9.84 5.22
N VAL A 484 -35.45 8.75 4.49
CA VAL A 484 -36.23 7.58 4.93
C VAL A 484 -35.36 6.33 4.85
N TYR A 485 -35.56 5.39 5.78
CA TYR A 485 -34.89 4.11 5.80
C TYR A 485 -35.89 3.02 6.18
N GLY A 486 -35.85 1.88 5.48
CA GLY A 486 -36.80 0.78 5.65
C GLY A 486 -38.21 1.12 5.13
N MET A 487 -38.34 2.12 4.25
CA MET A 487 -39.61 2.52 3.64
C MET A 487 -39.65 2.11 2.17
N GLU A 488 -40.77 1.51 1.74
CA GLU A 488 -40.97 1.01 0.37
C GLU A 488 -41.89 1.94 -0.44
N GLY A 489 -42.82 2.63 0.22
CA GLY A 489 -43.86 3.42 -0.42
C GLY A 489 -43.89 4.88 0.02
N TYR A 490 -44.25 5.74 -0.94
CA TYR A 490 -44.46 7.18 -0.76
C TYR A 490 -45.77 7.60 -1.46
N GLN A 491 -46.61 8.36 -0.76
CA GLN A 491 -47.81 8.97 -1.33
C GLN A 491 -48.00 10.42 -0.82
N PRO A 492 -48.08 11.42 -1.71
CA PRO A 492 -48.46 12.78 -1.31
C PRO A 492 -49.93 12.83 -0.91
N LEU A 493 -50.22 13.46 0.22
CA LEU A 493 -51.58 13.64 0.76
C LEU A 493 -52.12 15.07 0.55
N SER A 494 -51.25 16.01 0.19
CA SER A 494 -51.59 17.41 -0.09
C SER A 494 -50.95 17.90 -1.39
N GLU A 495 -51.58 18.90 -2.02
CA GLU A 495 -51.09 19.50 -3.27
C GLU A 495 -49.76 20.24 -3.11
N ASP A 496 -49.45 20.73 -1.89
CA ASP A 496 -48.18 21.37 -1.55
C ASP A 496 -47.06 20.36 -1.25
N GLY A 497 -47.38 19.06 -1.21
CA GLY A 497 -46.43 17.99 -0.93
C GLY A 497 -45.90 17.97 0.50
N LEU A 498 -46.45 18.76 1.43
CA LEU A 498 -46.04 18.77 2.84
C LEU A 498 -46.60 17.60 3.63
N SER A 499 -47.85 17.22 3.36
CA SER A 499 -48.48 16.05 3.95
C SER A 499 -48.20 14.83 3.08
N ARG A 500 -47.71 13.77 3.71
CA ARG A 500 -47.14 12.59 3.05
C ARG A 500 -47.51 11.33 3.82
N ARG A 501 -47.63 10.22 3.11
CA ARG A 501 -47.71 8.88 3.67
C ARG A 501 -46.46 8.10 3.29
N TYR A 502 -45.84 7.49 4.28
CA TYR A 502 -44.74 6.53 4.10
C TYR A 502 -45.21 5.15 4.52
N SER A 503 -44.84 4.11 3.78
CA SER A 503 -45.26 2.74 4.06
C SER A 503 -44.19 1.70 3.81
N PHE A 504 -44.32 0.54 4.46
CA PHE A 504 -43.46 -0.63 4.28
C PHE A 504 -44.26 -1.93 4.47
N SER A 505 -43.81 -3.00 3.84
CA SER A 505 -44.43 -4.32 3.96
C SER A 505 -44.17 -4.98 5.32
N LEU A 506 -45.17 -5.70 5.84
CA LEU A 506 -45.13 -6.40 7.13
C LEU A 506 -44.66 -7.87 7.03
N ASN A 507 -44.10 -8.27 5.88
CA ASN A 507 -43.59 -9.62 5.63
C ASN A 507 -42.20 -9.83 6.30
N ASP A 508 -41.40 -10.80 5.84
CA ASP A 508 -40.06 -11.05 6.39
C ASP A 508 -39.15 -9.79 6.37
N ASN A 509 -39.45 -8.78 5.55
CA ASN A 509 -38.77 -7.48 5.53
C ASN A 509 -39.16 -6.54 6.69
N ALA A 510 -40.09 -6.92 7.56
CA ALA A 510 -40.52 -6.12 8.71
C ALA A 510 -39.57 -6.24 9.91
N SER A 511 -38.62 -7.18 9.86
CA SER A 511 -37.51 -7.24 10.82
C SER A 511 -36.43 -6.25 10.39
N GLY A 512 -36.35 -5.11 11.06
CA GLY A 512 -35.35 -4.10 10.78
C GLY A 512 -35.74 -2.73 11.33
N LEU A 513 -34.89 -1.74 11.07
CA LEU A 513 -35.16 -0.35 11.40
C LEU A 513 -36.06 0.29 10.33
N HIS A 514 -37.16 0.92 10.75
CA HIS A 514 -38.00 1.76 9.88
C HIS A 514 -37.98 3.19 10.41
N ARG A 515 -37.33 4.11 9.69
CA ARG A 515 -36.97 5.43 10.21
C ARG A 515 -37.25 6.55 9.23
N ILE A 516 -37.65 7.71 9.77
CA ILE A 516 -37.71 8.99 9.06
C ILE A 516 -36.80 9.98 9.79
N ILE A 517 -35.89 10.61 9.06
CA ILE A 517 -34.94 11.62 9.58
C ILE A 517 -35.25 12.95 8.92
N VAL A 518 -35.39 14.02 9.71
CA VAL A 518 -35.67 15.37 9.22
C VAL A 518 -34.61 16.36 9.69
N VAL A 519 -34.00 17.08 8.75
CA VAL A 519 -32.99 18.12 9.01
C VAL A 519 -33.59 19.48 8.69
N GLY A 520 -33.39 20.45 9.58
CA GLY A 520 -33.94 21.81 9.43
C GLY A 520 -35.44 21.94 9.77
N GLY A 521 -36.08 20.88 10.25
CA GLY A 521 -37.51 20.90 10.58
C GLY A 521 -37.96 19.71 11.44
N THR A 522 -39.27 19.48 11.50
CA THR A 522 -39.92 18.39 12.25
C THR A 522 -41.15 17.88 11.50
N LEU A 523 -41.72 16.77 11.95
CA LEU A 523 -42.98 16.21 11.48
C LEU A 523 -44.06 16.32 12.56
N GLU A 524 -45.26 16.72 12.14
CA GLU A 524 -46.49 16.32 12.81
C GLU A 524 -46.85 14.91 12.32
N VAL A 525 -46.99 13.96 13.25
CA VAL A 525 -47.14 12.54 12.94
C VAL A 525 -48.55 12.07 13.32
N GLY A 526 -49.24 11.45 12.37
CA GLY A 526 -50.54 10.81 12.54
C GLY A 526 -50.44 9.38 13.08
N PRO A 527 -51.56 8.67 13.19
CA PRO A 527 -51.57 7.28 13.67
C PRO A 527 -50.89 6.34 12.68
N VAL A 528 -50.07 5.42 13.18
CA VAL A 528 -49.51 4.32 12.40
C VAL A 528 -50.60 3.28 12.15
N THR A 529 -50.93 3.05 10.89
CA THR A 529 -52.06 2.20 10.47
C THR A 529 -51.57 1.06 9.59
N ALA A 530 -52.02 -0.16 9.87
CA ALA A 530 -51.79 -1.30 9.01
C ALA A 530 -52.91 -1.49 7.98
N TYR A 531 -52.56 -2.04 6.84
CA TYR A 531 -53.43 -2.24 5.69
C TYR A 531 -53.23 -3.64 5.12
N THR A 532 -54.25 -4.13 4.41
CA THR A 532 -54.20 -5.44 3.74
C THR A 532 -53.17 -5.49 2.62
N ASP A 533 -52.82 -4.34 2.03
CA ASP A 533 -51.81 -4.20 1.00
C ASP A 533 -51.17 -2.80 0.97
N GLY A 534 -50.15 -2.63 0.13
CA GLY A 534 -49.47 -1.35 -0.11
C GLY A 534 -50.31 -0.25 -0.75
N SER A 535 -51.56 -0.51 -1.17
CA SER A 535 -52.47 0.54 -1.65
C SER A 535 -53.00 1.43 -0.53
N CYS A 536 -52.87 0.97 0.73
CA CYS A 536 -53.29 1.69 1.92
C CYS A 536 -54.77 2.12 1.94
N THR A 537 -55.67 1.30 1.36
CA THR A 537 -57.12 1.60 1.32
C THR A 537 -57.94 0.85 2.38
N SER A 538 -57.53 -0.37 2.73
CA SER A 538 -58.29 -1.29 3.58
C SER A 538 -57.53 -1.57 4.87
N ALA A 539 -57.90 -0.89 5.95
CA ALA A 539 -57.20 -0.99 7.22
C ALA A 539 -57.41 -2.35 7.92
N VAL A 540 -56.40 -2.78 8.68
CA VAL A 540 -56.41 -3.97 9.55
C VAL A 540 -56.34 -3.51 11.01
N PRO A 541 -57.47 -3.34 11.72
CA PRO A 541 -57.49 -2.72 13.05
C PRO A 541 -56.74 -3.49 14.15
N GLN A 542 -56.48 -4.78 13.93
CA GLN A 542 -55.72 -5.67 14.82
C GLN A 542 -54.21 -5.56 14.60
N LEU A 543 -53.75 -4.63 13.77
CA LEU A 543 -52.35 -4.36 13.54
C LEU A 543 -52.13 -2.86 13.73
N THR A 544 -51.35 -2.53 14.76
CA THR A 544 -51.03 -1.14 15.12
C THR A 544 -49.53 -0.97 15.28
N GLY A 545 -49.08 0.28 15.23
CA GLY A 545 -47.70 0.67 15.48
C GLY A 545 -47.62 1.91 16.35
N ARG A 546 -46.40 2.27 16.76
CA ARG A 546 -46.10 3.56 17.39
C ARG A 546 -44.96 4.25 16.66
N VAL A 547 -44.80 5.54 16.96
CA VAL A 547 -43.63 6.29 16.56
C VAL A 547 -42.84 6.67 17.81
N ASP A 548 -41.59 6.21 17.86
CA ASP A 548 -40.62 6.63 18.87
C ASP A 548 -39.88 7.86 18.31
N TYR A 549 -39.90 8.98 19.04
CA TYR A 549 -39.41 10.28 18.56
C TYR A 549 -38.19 10.75 19.35
N THR A 550 -37.13 11.11 18.63
CA THR A 550 -35.93 11.77 19.17
C THR A 550 -35.86 13.20 18.65
N ALA A 551 -35.76 14.16 19.57
CA ALA A 551 -35.73 15.57 19.23
C ALA A 551 -34.36 16.01 18.69
N PRO A 552 -34.31 16.97 17.74
CA PRO A 552 -33.06 17.49 17.20
C PRO A 552 -32.08 17.97 18.26
N GLY A 553 -30.82 17.54 18.15
CA GLY A 553 -29.72 18.00 19.01
C GLY A 553 -29.83 17.59 20.48
N THR A 554 -30.74 16.67 20.82
CA THR A 554 -30.84 16.08 22.16
C THR A 554 -30.16 14.71 22.18
N LEU A 555 -29.28 14.47 23.18
CA LEU A 555 -28.49 13.23 23.31
C LEU A 555 -27.60 12.96 22.08
N GLU A 556 -26.87 11.84 22.06
CA GLU A 556 -26.10 11.42 20.87
C GLU A 556 -27.05 11.08 19.70
N ASP A 557 -28.23 10.52 19.96
CA ASP A 557 -29.15 10.01 18.92
C ASP A 557 -29.90 11.09 18.13
N GLY A 558 -29.88 12.36 18.57
CA GLY A 558 -30.52 13.50 17.89
C GLY A 558 -29.65 14.21 16.86
N LEU A 559 -28.55 13.59 16.44
CA LEU A 559 -27.60 14.08 15.45
C LEU A 559 -27.73 13.28 14.16
N LEU A 560 -27.64 13.95 13.01
CA LEU A 560 -27.77 13.34 11.68
C LEU A 560 -26.81 12.16 11.49
N GLY A 561 -25.54 12.33 11.91
CA GLY A 561 -24.52 11.31 11.76
C GLY A 561 -24.84 10.00 12.50
N ASN A 562 -25.41 10.09 13.70
CA ASN A 562 -25.78 8.92 14.49
C ASN A 562 -27.07 8.27 13.97
N ALA A 563 -28.03 9.09 13.54
CA ALA A 563 -29.25 8.60 12.93
C ALA A 563 -28.97 7.78 11.66
N LEU A 564 -28.03 8.26 10.82
CA LEU A 564 -27.55 7.55 9.63
C LEU A 564 -26.67 6.34 10.00
N TYR A 565 -25.86 6.42 11.06
CA TYR A 565 -25.02 5.31 11.53
C TYR A 565 -25.86 4.07 11.86
N ASP A 566 -26.98 4.25 12.55
CA ASP A 566 -27.89 3.14 12.84
C ASP A 566 -28.50 2.55 11.57
N CYS A 567 -28.80 3.38 10.56
CA CYS A 567 -29.30 2.91 9.27
C CYS A 567 -28.22 2.08 8.54
N VAL A 568 -26.97 2.54 8.54
CA VAL A 568 -25.83 1.80 7.95
C VAL A 568 -25.67 0.45 8.64
N LYS A 569 -25.73 0.44 9.98
CA LYS A 569 -25.65 -0.81 10.74
C LYS A 569 -26.79 -1.73 10.34
N ASP A 570 -28.03 -1.28 10.47
CA ASP A 570 -29.18 -2.12 10.15
C ASP A 570 -29.05 -2.69 8.73
N PHE A 571 -28.68 -1.88 7.73
CA PHE A 571 -28.55 -2.28 6.32
C PHE A 571 -27.56 -3.43 6.10
N TYR A 572 -26.41 -3.40 6.79
CA TYR A 572 -25.36 -4.41 6.61
C TYR A 572 -25.45 -5.59 7.59
N TYR A 573 -26.22 -5.47 8.67
CA TYR A 573 -26.39 -6.54 9.67
C TYR A 573 -27.71 -7.33 9.49
N GLN A 574 -28.54 -7.06 8.47
CA GLN A 574 -29.77 -7.83 8.22
C GLN A 574 -29.48 -9.28 7.78
N PRO A 575 -30.19 -10.30 8.30
CA PRO A 575 -29.96 -11.73 8.03
C PRO A 575 -30.06 -12.15 6.54
N ASP A 576 -30.76 -11.37 5.73
CA ASP A 576 -31.21 -11.67 4.37
C ASP A 576 -30.71 -10.64 3.34
N GLY A 577 -30.03 -9.57 3.79
CA GLY A 577 -29.60 -8.44 2.97
C GLY A 577 -28.09 -8.38 2.75
N SER A 578 -27.64 -8.85 1.58
CA SER A 578 -26.29 -8.70 1.01
C SER A 578 -25.15 -9.54 1.65
N LEU A 579 -24.68 -10.48 0.84
CA LEU A 579 -23.63 -11.48 1.07
C LEU A 579 -22.20 -10.94 1.37
N LEU A 580 -22.01 -9.68 1.77
CA LEU A 580 -20.68 -9.06 1.67
C LEU A 580 -19.97 -8.74 3.00
N TYR A 581 -20.66 -8.67 4.15
CA TYR A 581 -20.02 -8.26 5.41
C TYR A 581 -20.54 -9.10 6.59
N THR A 582 -19.62 -9.77 7.30
CA THR A 582 -19.97 -10.44 8.57
C THR A 582 -19.88 -9.47 9.74
N GLU A 583 -20.43 -9.87 10.89
CA GLU A 583 -20.56 -9.00 12.06
C GLU A 583 -19.21 -8.41 12.55
N GLY A 584 -18.10 -9.11 12.24
CA GLY A 584 -16.73 -8.70 12.55
C GLY A 584 -16.00 -7.91 11.45
N THR A 585 -16.59 -7.72 10.26
CA THR A 585 -15.94 -7.09 9.09
C THR A 585 -16.42 -5.67 8.81
N LEU A 586 -17.63 -5.30 9.28
CA LEU A 586 -18.12 -3.92 9.17
C LEU A 586 -17.39 -3.04 10.18
N ASN A 587 -16.20 -2.56 9.80
CA ASN A 587 -15.40 -1.71 10.66
C ASN A 587 -16.10 -0.35 10.85
N ARG A 588 -16.03 0.23 12.04
CA ARG A 588 -16.51 1.59 12.32
C ARG A 588 -15.98 2.60 11.30
N THR A 589 -14.77 2.38 10.81
CA THR A 589 -14.14 3.07 9.68
C THR A 589 -15.02 3.09 8.43
N LEU A 590 -15.61 1.96 8.03
CA LEU A 590 -16.49 1.87 6.85
C LEU A 590 -17.76 2.70 7.04
N CYS A 591 -18.36 2.62 8.22
CA CYS A 591 -19.51 3.44 8.56
C CYS A 591 -19.16 4.93 8.59
N ASP A 592 -18.03 5.31 9.20
CA ASP A 592 -17.57 6.70 9.22
C ASP A 592 -17.23 7.21 7.81
N LEU A 593 -16.70 6.37 6.92
CA LEU A 593 -16.47 6.69 5.50
C LEU A 593 -17.78 6.94 4.74
N ILE A 594 -18.76 6.05 4.94
CA ILE A 594 -20.10 6.19 4.35
C ILE A 594 -20.76 7.46 4.88
N LEU A 595 -20.69 7.70 6.20
CA LEU A 595 -21.25 8.89 6.83
C LEU A 595 -20.58 10.17 6.36
N ASN A 596 -19.25 10.21 6.26
CA ASN A 596 -18.51 11.37 5.76
C ASN A 596 -18.93 11.73 4.34
N TYR A 597 -19.29 10.75 3.52
CA TYR A 597 -19.74 10.98 2.16
C TYR A 597 -21.22 11.38 2.09
N VAL A 598 -22.09 10.67 2.82
CA VAL A 598 -23.52 11.02 2.94
C VAL A 598 -23.71 12.36 3.66
N SER A 599 -22.70 12.83 4.42
CA SER A 599 -22.73 14.02 5.28
C SER A 599 -21.59 15.03 4.97
N GLY A 600 -21.02 15.02 3.77
CA GLY A 600 -19.88 15.88 3.37
C GLY A 600 -20.23 17.30 2.89
N ARG A 601 -19.22 18.16 2.61
CA ARG A 601 -19.42 19.55 2.08
C ARG A 601 -20.21 19.63 0.80
N ASP A 602 -20.19 18.56 0.01
CA ASP A 602 -20.96 18.42 -1.21
C ASP A 602 -22.47 18.29 -0.98
N LEU A 603 -22.96 18.34 0.27
CA LEU A 603 -24.35 18.71 0.51
C LEU A 603 -24.56 20.23 0.51
N SER A 604 -23.56 21.03 0.89
CA SER A 604 -23.68 22.49 1.05
C SER A 604 -23.27 23.32 -0.19
N ALA A 605 -22.25 22.89 -0.94
CA ALA A 605 -21.89 23.51 -2.23
C ALA A 605 -22.93 23.17 -3.31
N VAL A 606 -23.61 22.05 -3.12
CA VAL A 606 -24.76 21.56 -3.90
C VAL A 606 -26.09 22.12 -3.38
N ALA A 607 -26.18 22.54 -2.12
CA ALA A 607 -27.31 23.32 -1.58
C ALA A 607 -27.44 24.74 -2.17
N GLY A 608 -26.52 25.12 -3.07
CA GLY A 608 -26.64 26.28 -3.95
C GLY A 608 -27.44 26.05 -5.24
N GLY A 609 -28.05 24.87 -5.43
CA GLY A 609 -29.02 24.64 -6.51
C GLY A 609 -28.94 23.30 -7.24
N MET A 610 -28.31 22.26 -6.67
CA MET A 610 -27.96 21.05 -7.43
C MET A 610 -28.12 19.70 -6.69
N PHE A 611 -29.17 19.46 -5.90
CA PHE A 611 -29.75 18.09 -5.91
C PHE A 611 -30.20 17.69 -7.34
N ARG A 612 -30.30 18.68 -8.24
CA ARG A 612 -30.39 18.61 -9.69
C ARG A 612 -29.10 18.22 -10.45
N GLY A 613 -28.08 17.64 -9.82
CA GLY A 613 -26.79 17.38 -10.49
C GLY A 613 -26.49 15.90 -10.62
N VAL A 614 -26.35 15.24 -9.46
CA VAL A 614 -26.08 13.80 -9.38
C VAL A 614 -27.36 12.97 -9.52
N PHE A 615 -28.53 13.60 -9.31
CA PHE A 615 -29.86 12.96 -9.33
C PHE A 615 -30.90 13.73 -10.17
N ASP A 616 -30.48 14.60 -11.10
CA ASP A 616 -31.44 15.31 -11.96
C ASP A 616 -32.16 14.30 -12.87
N GLY A 617 -33.42 14.02 -12.52
CA GLY A 617 -34.35 13.25 -13.34
C GLY A 617 -34.87 11.95 -12.73
N GLU A 618 -34.27 11.42 -11.66
CA GLU A 618 -34.63 10.08 -11.13
C GLU A 618 -35.21 10.04 -9.69
N TYR A 619 -34.87 10.97 -8.79
CA TYR A 619 -35.32 10.91 -7.38
C TYR A 619 -36.07 12.17 -6.92
N ASP A 620 -37.23 11.97 -6.30
CA ASP A 620 -38.04 13.02 -5.70
C ASP A 620 -37.43 13.47 -4.36
N SER A 621 -37.13 14.76 -4.22
CA SER A 621 -36.65 15.37 -2.96
C SER A 621 -37.56 15.09 -1.75
N ALA A 622 -38.80 14.66 -1.98
CA ALA A 622 -39.72 14.25 -0.96
C ALA A 622 -39.47 12.84 -0.37
N PHE A 623 -38.63 12.02 -1.00
CA PHE A 623 -38.40 10.61 -0.68
C PHE A 623 -36.97 10.17 -0.98
N THR A 624 -36.00 10.71 -0.22
CA THR A 624 -34.60 10.27 -0.31
C THR A 624 -34.40 9.02 0.53
N ARG A 625 -34.27 7.85 -0.10
CA ARG A 625 -34.02 6.59 0.59
C ARG A 625 -32.55 6.47 0.97
N VAL A 626 -32.29 6.21 2.25
CA VAL A 626 -30.94 6.01 2.77
C VAL A 626 -30.33 4.76 2.14
N GLU A 627 -31.10 3.70 1.91
CA GLU A 627 -30.64 2.47 1.26
C GLU A 627 -30.07 2.72 -0.13
N ASP A 628 -30.72 3.58 -0.92
CA ASP A 628 -30.25 3.95 -2.26
C ASP A 628 -28.97 4.78 -2.18
N LEU A 629 -28.85 5.65 -1.16
CA LEU A 629 -27.60 6.37 -0.87
C LEU A 629 -26.50 5.38 -0.47
N LEU A 630 -26.77 4.42 0.42
CA LEU A 630 -25.81 3.41 0.86
C LEU A 630 -25.35 2.55 -0.32
N TYR A 631 -26.27 2.07 -1.15
CA TYR A 631 -25.94 1.26 -2.33
C TYR A 631 -25.01 2.02 -3.29
N ASN A 632 -25.37 3.27 -3.62
CA ASN A 632 -24.57 4.12 -4.49
C ASN A 632 -23.21 4.42 -3.88
N VAL A 633 -23.17 4.87 -2.62
CA VAL A 633 -21.93 5.19 -1.91
C VAL A 633 -21.02 3.98 -1.85
N SER A 634 -21.57 2.79 -1.62
CA SER A 634 -20.72 1.62 -1.45
C SER A 634 -20.09 1.15 -2.76
N GLY A 635 -20.81 1.24 -3.89
CA GLY A 635 -20.30 0.82 -5.21
C GLY A 635 -19.34 1.81 -5.87
N MET A 636 -19.27 3.05 -5.41
CA MET A 636 -18.42 4.09 -6.00
C MET A 636 -16.92 3.84 -5.79
N LEU A 637 -16.17 3.89 -6.88
CA LEU A 637 -14.70 3.95 -6.87
C LEU A 637 -14.23 5.33 -6.35
N ARG A 638 -13.22 5.34 -5.48
CA ARG A 638 -12.65 6.54 -4.83
C ARG A 638 -11.17 6.35 -4.54
N PHE A 639 -10.46 7.44 -4.27
CA PHE A 639 -9.13 7.39 -3.65
C PHE A 639 -9.26 7.39 -2.12
N PHE A 640 -8.67 6.40 -1.48
CA PHE A 640 -8.41 6.36 -0.05
C PHE A 640 -6.94 6.68 0.18
N PHE A 641 -6.67 7.57 1.13
CA PHE A 641 -5.32 7.92 1.55
C PHE A 641 -5.17 7.52 3.01
N TRP A 642 -4.41 6.45 3.25
CA TRP A 642 -4.19 5.92 4.60
C TRP A 642 -2.99 6.62 5.24
N PRO A 643 -3.13 7.22 6.44
CA PRO A 643 -2.05 7.95 7.07
C PRO A 643 -1.02 6.99 7.66
N CYS A 644 0.23 7.17 7.27
CA CYS A 644 1.41 6.52 7.83
C CYS A 644 2.27 7.59 8.50
N GLU A 645 1.97 7.88 9.77
CA GLU A 645 2.74 8.84 10.57
C GLU A 645 4.00 8.18 11.14
N VAL A 646 5.18 8.65 10.74
CA VAL A 646 6.45 8.02 11.12
C VAL A 646 7.44 9.03 11.67
N THR A 647 8.13 8.65 12.74
CA THR A 647 9.29 9.41 13.27
C THR A 647 10.52 8.55 13.13
N ILE A 648 11.47 8.99 12.31
CA ILE A 648 12.62 8.19 11.90
C ILE A 648 13.90 8.83 12.45
N PRO A 649 14.72 8.14 13.25
CA PRO A 649 16.03 8.62 13.70
C PRO A 649 16.96 8.97 12.53
N ALA A 650 18.00 9.76 12.80
CA ALA A 650 19.02 10.09 11.80
C ALA A 650 19.69 8.82 11.25
N GLY A 651 19.63 8.58 9.94
CA GLY A 651 20.14 7.36 9.31
C GLY A 651 19.31 6.09 9.56
N GLY A 652 18.30 6.17 10.42
CA GLY A 652 17.37 5.08 10.72
C GLY A 652 16.35 4.89 9.60
N HIS A 653 15.56 3.83 9.70
CA HIS A 653 14.50 3.51 8.75
C HIS A 653 13.26 2.98 9.46
N VAL A 654 12.16 2.93 8.72
CA VAL A 654 10.91 2.24 9.10
C VAL A 654 10.46 1.39 7.92
N VAL A 655 9.75 0.30 8.20
CA VAL A 655 9.13 -0.56 7.20
C VAL A 655 7.63 -0.30 7.19
N ILE A 656 7.08 0.05 6.03
CA ILE A 656 5.64 0.20 5.84
C ILE A 656 5.19 -0.91 4.89
N GLU A 657 4.20 -1.70 5.26
CA GLU A 657 3.68 -2.78 4.42
C GLU A 657 2.17 -2.67 4.31
N ALA A 658 1.65 -2.70 3.08
CA ALA A 658 0.22 -2.70 2.79
C ALA A 658 -0.16 -3.94 1.98
N ALA A 659 -1.05 -4.77 2.52
CA ALA A 659 -1.54 -5.98 1.85
C ALA A 659 -3.02 -5.87 1.48
N GLN A 660 -3.37 -6.12 0.22
CA GLN A 660 -4.73 -5.99 -0.32
C GLN A 660 -4.98 -6.97 -1.47
N TYR A 661 -6.25 -7.27 -1.75
CA TYR A 661 -6.62 -7.97 -2.98
C TYR A 661 -6.80 -6.98 -4.13
N VAL A 662 -6.19 -7.27 -5.28
CA VAL A 662 -6.27 -6.41 -6.47
C VAL A 662 -7.07 -7.10 -7.57
N SER A 663 -8.05 -6.37 -8.11
CA SER A 663 -8.84 -6.84 -9.25
C SER A 663 -8.10 -6.59 -10.56
N PRO A 664 -8.02 -7.55 -11.49
CA PRO A 664 -7.31 -7.37 -12.75
C PRO A 664 -8.11 -6.55 -13.76
N SER A 665 -7.43 -5.81 -14.62
CA SER A 665 -7.99 -5.30 -15.88
C SER A 665 -8.25 -6.46 -16.85
N CYS A 666 -9.32 -6.42 -17.64
CA CYS A 666 -9.69 -7.55 -18.52
C CYS A 666 -10.24 -7.09 -19.89
N ALA A 667 -10.13 -7.97 -20.88
CA ALA A 667 -10.75 -7.79 -22.20
C ALA A 667 -12.09 -8.54 -22.25
N GLN A 668 -13.17 -7.86 -22.60
CA GLN A 668 -14.42 -8.46 -23.05
C GLN A 668 -14.26 -8.89 -24.52
N ALA A 669 -13.47 -9.94 -24.74
CA ALA A 669 -13.61 -10.67 -25.99
C ALA A 669 -14.90 -11.49 -25.87
N GLU A 670 -15.91 -11.18 -26.67
CA GLU A 670 -17.11 -12.01 -26.85
C GLU A 670 -16.99 -12.81 -28.17
N ASP A 671 -17.44 -14.05 -28.19
CA ASP A 671 -17.53 -14.85 -29.42
C ASP A 671 -18.72 -14.40 -30.29
N GLU A 672 -18.90 -15.02 -31.46
CA GLU A 672 -19.99 -14.66 -32.40
C GLU A 672 -21.40 -14.86 -31.80
N ASP A 673 -21.52 -15.59 -30.69
CA ASP A 673 -22.77 -15.89 -29.98
C ASP A 673 -22.95 -15.02 -28.71
N GLY A 674 -22.02 -14.11 -28.41
CA GLY A 674 -22.09 -13.21 -27.24
C GLY A 674 -21.62 -13.85 -25.93
N TYR A 675 -20.86 -14.96 -25.99
CA TYR A 675 -20.24 -15.55 -24.81
C TYR A 675 -18.82 -15.02 -24.63
N LEU A 676 -18.41 -14.79 -23.37
CA LEU A 676 -17.03 -14.43 -23.05
C LEU A 676 -16.05 -15.49 -23.58
N VAL A 677 -15.09 -15.06 -24.38
CA VAL A 677 -14.02 -15.87 -24.92
C VAL A 677 -13.12 -16.31 -23.76
N THR A 678 -13.12 -17.61 -23.47
CA THR A 678 -12.19 -18.24 -22.54
C THR A 678 -10.73 -18.01 -22.98
N GLY A 679 -9.88 -17.48 -22.08
CA GLY A 679 -8.43 -17.30 -22.30
C GLY A 679 -7.95 -15.86 -22.57
N ALA A 680 -8.81 -14.85 -22.40
CA ALA A 680 -8.37 -13.45 -22.41
C ALA A 680 -7.36 -13.16 -21.27
N PRO A 681 -6.34 -12.31 -21.51
CA PRO A 681 -5.37 -11.96 -20.48
C PRO A 681 -5.98 -11.06 -19.40
N TYR A 682 -5.46 -11.20 -18.19
CA TYR A 682 -5.76 -10.38 -17.01
C TYR A 682 -4.57 -9.47 -16.74
N GLY A 683 -4.79 -8.15 -16.74
CA GLY A 683 -3.74 -7.13 -16.61
C GLY A 683 -3.64 -6.57 -15.20
N PHE A 684 -2.41 -6.26 -14.78
CA PHE A 684 -2.09 -5.61 -13.52
C PHE A 684 -1.14 -4.44 -13.79
N ASP A 685 -1.51 -3.28 -13.26
CA ASP A 685 -0.75 -2.03 -13.41
C ASP A 685 -0.24 -1.54 -12.06
N PHE A 686 0.92 -0.90 -12.08
CA PHE A 686 1.45 -0.19 -10.93
C PHE A 686 2.36 0.96 -11.37
N ALA A 687 2.41 2.01 -10.56
CA ALA A 687 3.29 3.15 -10.81
C ALA A 687 4.45 3.12 -9.82
N PRO A 688 5.73 3.15 -10.26
CA PRO A 688 6.89 3.19 -9.36
C PRO A 688 6.83 4.37 -8.37
N ALA A 689 6.58 5.56 -8.90
CA ALA A 689 6.52 6.83 -8.18
C ALA A 689 5.58 7.81 -8.90
N LEU A 690 5.07 8.79 -8.17
CA LEU A 690 4.27 9.91 -8.66
C LEU A 690 4.90 11.24 -8.18
N ALA A 691 4.36 12.39 -8.60
CA ALA A 691 4.94 13.71 -8.32
C ALA A 691 5.27 13.96 -6.84
N ASP A 692 4.39 13.53 -5.94
CA ASP A 692 4.53 13.70 -4.49
C ASP A 692 5.12 12.44 -3.79
N SER A 693 5.58 11.44 -4.54
CA SER A 693 6.22 10.26 -3.94
C SER A 693 7.59 10.59 -3.33
N PRO A 694 7.98 9.92 -2.24
CA PRO A 694 9.35 9.97 -1.75
C PRO A 694 10.36 9.51 -2.82
N PRO A 695 11.62 9.97 -2.78
CA PRO A 695 12.65 9.52 -3.70
C PRO A 695 12.86 7.99 -3.66
N LEU A 696 12.48 7.33 -4.76
CA LEU A 696 12.59 5.88 -4.91
C LEU A 696 13.99 5.49 -5.36
N ALA A 697 14.65 4.64 -4.59
CA ALA A 697 16.00 4.13 -4.84
C ALA A 697 15.99 2.84 -5.68
N SER A 698 15.06 1.94 -5.42
CA SER A 698 14.86 0.72 -6.21
C SER A 698 13.43 0.21 -6.13
N LEU A 699 13.06 -0.58 -7.13
CA LEU A 699 11.80 -1.28 -7.21
C LEU A 699 12.08 -2.76 -7.47
N GLU A 700 11.54 -3.63 -6.62
CA GLU A 700 11.50 -5.08 -6.83
C GLU A 700 10.05 -5.49 -7.07
N VAL A 701 9.82 -6.39 -8.02
CA VAL A 701 8.52 -7.00 -8.28
C VAL A 701 8.67 -8.51 -8.21
N GLU A 702 7.88 -9.13 -7.34
CA GLU A 702 7.80 -10.57 -7.17
C GLU A 702 6.40 -11.06 -7.55
N VAL A 703 6.33 -12.16 -8.28
CA VAL A 703 5.09 -12.84 -8.64
C VAL A 703 5.17 -14.27 -8.13
N ILE A 704 4.19 -14.71 -7.36
CA ILE A 704 4.13 -16.07 -6.78
C ILE A 704 2.89 -16.77 -7.32
N HIS A 705 3.00 -18.00 -7.84
CA HIS A 705 1.87 -18.75 -8.35
C HIS A 705 2.06 -20.28 -8.24
N ASN A 706 0.97 -21.05 -8.10
CA ASN A 706 1.02 -22.51 -7.93
C ASN A 706 0.98 -23.32 -9.25
N GLY A 707 1.40 -22.71 -10.37
CA GLY A 707 1.17 -23.24 -11.73
C GLY A 707 -0.21 -22.89 -12.29
N GLY A 708 -0.44 -23.11 -13.59
CA GLY A 708 -1.71 -22.77 -14.26
C GLY A 708 -1.86 -21.29 -14.64
N LEU A 709 -0.79 -20.50 -14.51
CA LEU A 709 -0.70 -19.13 -15.00
C LEU A 709 0.45 -19.01 -15.99
N THR A 710 0.19 -18.37 -17.13
CA THR A 710 1.21 -18.04 -18.13
C THR A 710 1.28 -16.53 -18.33
N LEU A 711 2.49 -15.99 -18.47
CA LEU A 711 2.70 -14.59 -18.76
C LEU A 711 2.24 -14.28 -20.20
N ALA A 712 1.31 -13.34 -20.34
CA ALA A 712 0.81 -12.89 -21.64
C ALA A 712 1.57 -11.67 -22.19
N GLY A 713 2.16 -10.85 -21.30
CA GLY A 713 3.00 -9.73 -21.65
C GLY A 713 3.35 -8.85 -20.45
N SER A 714 4.44 -8.10 -20.54
CA SER A 714 4.93 -7.18 -19.51
C SER A 714 5.65 -5.97 -20.14
N SER A 715 5.72 -4.86 -19.41
CA SER A 715 6.52 -3.68 -19.77
C SER A 715 7.96 -3.72 -19.27
N PHE A 716 8.32 -4.77 -18.54
CA PHE A 716 9.61 -4.97 -17.90
C PHE A 716 10.00 -6.45 -18.00
N ASP A 717 11.27 -6.75 -17.72
CA ASP A 717 11.82 -8.09 -17.83
C ASP A 717 11.23 -9.01 -16.76
N LEU A 718 10.13 -9.68 -17.12
CA LEU A 718 9.42 -10.63 -16.26
C LEU A 718 9.32 -11.94 -17.03
N THR A 719 9.82 -13.02 -16.45
CA THR A 719 9.72 -14.38 -17.01
C THR A 719 9.27 -15.31 -15.91
N PHE A 720 8.22 -16.09 -16.16
CA PHE A 720 7.72 -17.06 -15.18
C PHE A 720 8.53 -18.35 -15.28
N ASP A 721 9.31 -18.63 -14.22
CA ASP A 721 10.13 -19.83 -14.10
C ASP A 721 9.55 -20.74 -13.00
N GLY A 722 8.66 -21.65 -13.39
CA GLY A 722 8.07 -22.60 -12.45
C GLY A 722 6.92 -22.01 -11.63
N TYR A 723 7.16 -21.67 -10.35
CA TYR A 723 6.14 -21.24 -9.38
C TYR A 723 6.22 -19.75 -9.01
N GLY A 724 7.03 -18.97 -9.74
CA GLY A 724 7.15 -17.54 -9.50
C GLY A 724 8.14 -16.83 -10.40
N ALA A 725 8.30 -15.53 -10.18
CA ALA A 725 9.23 -14.66 -10.89
C ALA A 725 9.64 -13.48 -10.02
N VAL A 726 10.89 -13.03 -10.12
CA VAL A 726 11.38 -11.79 -9.51
C VAL A 726 11.99 -10.91 -10.59
N SER A 727 11.70 -9.62 -10.54
CA SER A 727 12.21 -8.62 -11.47
C SER A 727 12.55 -7.32 -10.76
N TYR A 728 13.40 -6.50 -11.40
CA TYR A 728 13.83 -5.19 -10.92
C TYR A 728 13.51 -4.10 -11.97
N PRO A 729 12.24 -3.69 -12.09
CA PRO A 729 11.84 -2.70 -13.09
C PRO A 729 12.47 -1.33 -12.82
N ASP A 730 12.59 -0.51 -13.88
CA ASP A 730 13.11 0.86 -13.76
C ASP A 730 12.27 1.68 -12.77
N PRO A 731 12.85 2.18 -11.65
CA PRO A 731 12.13 3.03 -10.70
C PRO A 731 11.81 4.42 -11.25
N GLY A 732 12.45 4.84 -12.35
CA GLY A 732 12.19 6.10 -13.04
C GLY A 732 11.09 6.03 -14.10
N ALA A 733 10.54 4.84 -14.38
CA ALA A 733 9.43 4.70 -15.31
C ALA A 733 8.14 5.30 -14.73
N GLU A 734 7.32 5.89 -15.59
CA GLU A 734 6.02 6.45 -15.19
C GLU A 734 5.03 5.35 -14.72
N ARG A 735 5.05 4.20 -15.41
CA ARG A 735 4.15 3.07 -15.19
C ARG A 735 4.83 1.77 -15.60
N HIS A 736 4.51 0.70 -14.88
CA HIS A 736 4.74 -0.66 -15.32
C HIS A 736 3.43 -1.44 -15.38
N PHE A 737 3.42 -2.49 -16.21
CA PHE A 737 2.31 -3.42 -16.30
C PHE A 737 2.78 -4.83 -16.61
N PHE A 738 2.00 -5.81 -16.21
CA PHE A 738 2.09 -7.17 -16.72
C PHE A 738 0.70 -7.79 -16.85
N SER A 739 0.61 -8.88 -17.60
CA SER A 739 -0.65 -9.59 -17.82
C SER A 739 -0.44 -11.09 -17.83
N VAL A 740 -1.42 -11.83 -17.31
CA VAL A 740 -1.37 -13.28 -17.17
C VAL A 740 -2.59 -13.93 -17.81
N ARG A 741 -2.48 -15.22 -18.17
CA ARG A 741 -3.59 -16.07 -18.60
C ARG A 741 -3.68 -17.27 -17.69
N THR A 742 -4.90 -17.75 -17.46
CA THR A 742 -5.13 -19.05 -16.82
C THR A 742 -5.00 -20.14 -17.87
N ASP A 743 -4.24 -21.18 -17.57
CA ASP A 743 -4.17 -22.36 -18.41
C ASP A 743 -5.50 -23.12 -18.30
N GLY A 744 -6.22 -23.24 -19.41
CA GLY A 744 -7.58 -23.82 -19.48
C GLY A 744 -7.65 -25.32 -19.34
#